data_AF-A0A661KPF6-F1
#
_entry.id   AF-A0A661KPF6-F1
#
_cell.length_a   1.000
_cell.length_b   1.000
_cell.length_c   1.000
_cell.angle_alpha   90.00
_cell.angle_beta   90.00
_cell.angle_gamma   90.00
#
_symmetry.space_group_name_H-M   'P 1'
#
loop_
_entity.id
_entity.type
_entity.pdbx_description
1 polymer ?
#
loop_
_entity_poly.entity_id
_entity_poly.type
_entity_poly.pdbx_seq_one_letter_code
_entity_poly.pdbx_strand_id
1 'polypeptide(L)'
;MSTPLFLLGATILFWGWQLQITFIAAVLAVLAEGTRLLKWKCDFSNKDFSYISDFCSILLVAMIIYIVASNRSAKTLLLIIKWLPLPLYPLVFFQSLSTSRGIELGSLLWIYRKNKNNKPEILKRKVDVAYPYMAICVLSASIANNRSITFYVTFCALCAWALLSFRSKRYSSISWIMLIVVVTVLGYCGHVSLHYLQRQLEETFTKWFTELIGIGTDPYKSTTSMGDILELKHSSQIIARVKPREGEKPPRFLRTATYNIFRTSVWFDSSPYFRPVLFDSKSKSWKIATSPGKPREATIYYYLDGGTGILPIPPGTYRIANLFVSRAQINRLGTLKVEEGPDLISYDAFYSRKLTGDPLPNPNDLKVPQNEDEALSRIAQELGLYSMSPAKAVERVDTFFRSRFIYSMNPALERKGLSPLTYFLLKGHSGHCEYFATATVLLLRKIGIPARYATGYVVREYSRLEKMFIVRQRHAHAWTLVYLNGRWQNLDTTPQAWYLQEKSLSPDWEPLYDLWSKVVFVYYKWKWGDRKSLISGHVILWIILPLSLFLIIRLYSRKGLVRQISLKGKKRKLKQVTHPGIDSDFYTIVETLIELGYERQPWESMKEWIDKIGSSPPLENENGDLQQILRLHYRYRFDPMGIKSGEKEKLTKLVDNWHRNLKHD
;
A
#
# COMPACT_ATOMS: atom_id res chain seq x y z
N MET A 1 -25.36 -23.85 -5.52
CA MET A 1 -26.24 -23.78 -6.70
C MET A 1 -25.66 -22.75 -7.64
N SER A 2 -25.58 -23.04 -8.93
CA SER A 2 -25.01 -22.11 -9.92
C SER A 2 -25.90 -20.88 -10.09
N THR A 3 -25.31 -19.72 -10.35
CA THR A 3 -26.05 -18.51 -10.74
C THR A 3 -26.90 -18.77 -11.99
N PRO A 4 -28.03 -18.07 -12.17
CA PRO A 4 -28.78 -18.05 -13.42
C PRO A 4 -27.88 -17.77 -14.64
N LEU A 5 -28.26 -18.33 -15.79
CA LEU A 5 -27.60 -18.07 -17.06
C LEU A 5 -27.71 -16.58 -17.40
N PHE A 6 -26.64 -16.00 -17.95
CA PHE A 6 -26.51 -14.57 -18.30
C PHE A 6 -26.44 -13.57 -17.14
N LEU A 7 -26.77 -13.94 -15.90
CA LEU A 7 -26.71 -13.01 -14.76
C LEU A 7 -25.29 -12.50 -14.49
N LEU A 8 -24.30 -13.38 -14.58
CA LEU A 8 -22.90 -13.03 -14.29
C LEU A 8 -22.36 -12.13 -15.41
N GLY A 9 -22.65 -12.47 -16.67
CA GLY A 9 -22.31 -11.63 -17.83
C GLY A 9 -22.95 -10.25 -17.76
N ALA A 10 -24.24 -10.16 -17.43
CA ALA A 10 -24.94 -8.89 -17.24
C ALA A 10 -24.33 -8.03 -16.13
N THR A 11 -23.89 -8.66 -15.03
CA THR A 11 -23.22 -7.94 -13.93
C THR A 11 -21.84 -7.42 -14.34
N ILE A 12 -21.06 -8.19 -15.09
CA ILE A 12 -19.75 -7.76 -15.61
C ILE A 12 -19.93 -6.59 -16.58
N LEU A 13 -20.92 -6.67 -17.48
CA LEU A 13 -21.26 -5.57 -18.40
C LEU A 13 -21.70 -4.32 -17.65
N PHE A 14 -22.50 -4.46 -16.59
CA PHE A 14 -22.91 -3.34 -15.74
C PHE A 14 -21.72 -2.65 -15.09
N TRP A 15 -20.78 -3.42 -14.52
CA TRP A 15 -19.52 -2.88 -14.00
C TRP A 15 -18.71 -2.16 -15.09
N GLY A 16 -18.53 -2.78 -16.25
CA GLY A 16 -17.79 -2.17 -17.36
C GLY A 16 -18.42 -0.90 -17.89
N TRP A 17 -19.74 -0.84 -17.96
CA TRP A 17 -20.49 0.35 -18.37
C TRP A 17 -20.25 1.52 -17.41
N GLN A 18 -20.35 1.28 -16.09
CA GLN A 18 -20.11 2.32 -15.09
C GLN A 18 -18.66 2.84 -15.10
N LEU A 19 -17.69 2.01 -15.47
CA LEU A 19 -16.29 2.40 -15.60
C LEU A 19 -15.89 2.92 -16.99
N GLN A 20 -16.81 2.95 -17.95
CA GLN A 20 -16.52 3.23 -19.37
C GLN A 20 -15.48 2.28 -20.00
N ILE A 21 -15.40 1.04 -19.52
CA ILE A 21 -14.54 -0.04 -20.05
C ILE A 21 -15.37 -1.15 -20.69
N THR A 22 -16.43 -0.76 -21.43
CA THR A 22 -17.44 -1.66 -21.99
C THR A 22 -16.84 -2.77 -22.86
N PHE A 23 -15.79 -2.48 -23.64
CA PHE A 23 -15.10 -3.48 -24.47
C PHE A 23 -14.48 -4.60 -23.64
N ILE A 24 -13.71 -4.26 -22.59
CA ILE A 24 -13.07 -5.24 -21.71
C ILE A 24 -14.15 -6.08 -21.01
N ALA A 25 -15.18 -5.42 -20.48
CA ALA A 25 -16.27 -6.12 -19.82
C ALA A 25 -17.08 -7.02 -20.76
N ALA A 26 -17.27 -6.64 -22.02
CA ALA A 26 -17.93 -7.48 -23.02
C ALA A 26 -17.14 -8.76 -23.28
N VAL A 27 -15.82 -8.66 -23.46
CA VAL A 27 -14.95 -9.83 -23.62
C VAL A 27 -15.02 -10.74 -22.40
N LEU A 28 -14.93 -10.18 -21.18
CA LEU A 28 -15.04 -10.94 -19.94
C LEU A 28 -16.43 -11.59 -19.77
N ALA A 29 -17.51 -10.89 -20.11
CA ALA A 29 -18.86 -11.42 -20.03
C ALA A 29 -19.08 -12.59 -21.01
N VAL A 30 -18.61 -12.46 -22.25
CA VAL A 30 -18.68 -13.52 -23.27
C VAL A 30 -17.87 -14.74 -22.83
N LEU A 31 -16.68 -14.56 -22.28
CA LEU A 31 -15.87 -15.67 -21.77
C LEU A 31 -16.53 -16.36 -20.56
N ALA A 32 -17.10 -15.59 -19.64
CA ALA A 32 -17.73 -16.12 -18.43
C ALA A 32 -19.03 -16.90 -18.72
N GLU A 33 -19.88 -16.41 -19.63
CA GLU A 33 -21.14 -17.07 -20.00
C GLU A 33 -20.95 -18.11 -21.11
N GLY A 34 -20.05 -17.85 -22.07
CA GLY A 34 -19.73 -18.78 -23.15
C GLY A 34 -19.21 -20.11 -22.61
N THR A 35 -18.39 -20.10 -21.56
CA THR A 35 -17.91 -21.32 -20.89
C THR A 35 -19.02 -22.15 -20.24
N ARG A 36 -20.17 -21.56 -19.92
CA ARG A 36 -21.33 -22.27 -19.38
C ARG A 36 -22.19 -22.94 -20.46
N LEU A 37 -22.11 -22.44 -21.69
CA LEU A 37 -22.77 -23.00 -22.86
C LEU A 37 -21.94 -24.12 -23.51
N LEU A 38 -20.63 -24.15 -23.26
CA LEU A 38 -19.74 -25.21 -23.74
C LEU A 38 -20.03 -26.54 -23.03
N LYS A 39 -20.15 -27.61 -23.83
CA LYS A 39 -20.26 -28.98 -23.31
C LYS A 39 -18.93 -29.50 -22.75
N TRP A 40 -17.81 -28.92 -23.18
CA TRP A 40 -16.48 -29.31 -22.74
C TRP A 40 -16.15 -28.68 -21.38
N LYS A 41 -15.88 -29.52 -20.38
CA LYS A 41 -15.45 -29.11 -19.04
C LYS A 41 -14.15 -29.78 -18.67
N CYS A 42 -13.30 -29.06 -17.96
CA CYS A 42 -12.01 -29.56 -17.48
C CYS A 42 -12.13 -29.96 -16.00
N ASP A 43 -11.46 -31.05 -15.63
CA ASP A 43 -11.38 -31.48 -14.22
C ASP A 43 -10.18 -30.82 -13.55
N PHE A 44 -10.44 -29.79 -12.74
CA PHE A 44 -9.40 -29.06 -12.00
C PHE A 44 -9.28 -29.58 -10.57
N SER A 45 -8.06 -29.87 -10.15
CA SER A 45 -7.80 -30.30 -8.77
C SER A 45 -7.83 -29.10 -7.80
N ASN A 46 -8.02 -29.37 -6.50
CA ASN A 46 -7.89 -28.34 -5.45
C ASN A 46 -6.51 -27.64 -5.46
N LYS A 47 -5.49 -28.29 -6.01
CA LYS A 47 -4.15 -27.73 -6.15
C LYS A 47 -4.10 -26.69 -7.28
N ASP A 48 -4.84 -26.92 -8.36
CA ASP A 48 -4.93 -25.98 -9.49
C ASP A 48 -5.65 -24.70 -9.07
N PHE A 49 -6.75 -24.82 -8.31
CA PHE A 49 -7.42 -23.66 -7.69
C PHE A 49 -6.50 -22.90 -6.71
N SER A 50 -5.59 -23.60 -6.03
CA SER A 50 -4.58 -22.95 -5.20
C SER A 50 -3.61 -22.11 -6.04
N TYR A 51 -3.21 -22.56 -7.23
CA TYR A 51 -2.36 -21.79 -8.14
C TYR A 51 -3.09 -20.59 -8.75
N ILE A 52 -4.35 -20.77 -9.15
CA ILE A 52 -5.19 -19.69 -9.69
C ILE A 52 -5.39 -18.60 -8.64
N SER A 53 -5.65 -18.98 -7.38
CA SER A 53 -5.80 -18.01 -6.29
C SER A 53 -4.47 -17.30 -5.94
N ASP A 54 -3.33 -17.99 -6.02
CA ASP A 54 -2.01 -17.33 -5.89
C ASP A 54 -1.81 -16.30 -7.02
N PHE A 55 -2.17 -16.64 -8.26
CA PHE A 55 -2.13 -15.72 -9.39
C PHE A 55 -3.02 -14.49 -9.20
N CYS A 56 -4.26 -14.67 -8.73
CA CYS A 56 -5.17 -13.56 -8.44
C CYS A 56 -4.63 -12.66 -7.32
N SER A 57 -4.00 -13.24 -6.30
CA SER A 57 -3.37 -12.49 -5.21
C SER A 57 -2.19 -11.64 -5.72
N ILE A 58 -1.40 -12.17 -6.66
CA ILE A 58 -0.30 -11.44 -7.30
C ILE A 58 -0.84 -10.26 -8.10
N LEU A 59 -1.85 -10.49 -8.95
CA LEU A 59 -2.48 -9.42 -9.73
C LEU A 59 -3.05 -8.33 -8.82
N LEU A 60 -3.69 -8.73 -7.72
CA LEU A 60 -4.25 -7.79 -6.74
C LEU A 60 -3.15 -6.95 -6.09
N VAL A 61 -2.06 -7.55 -5.62
CA VAL A 61 -0.93 -6.83 -5.01
C VAL A 61 -0.26 -5.91 -6.02
N ALA A 62 -0.01 -6.38 -7.25
CA ALA A 62 0.57 -5.56 -8.31
C ALA A 62 -0.31 -4.35 -8.65
N MET A 63 -1.63 -4.56 -8.72
CA MET A 63 -2.62 -3.49 -8.94
C MET A 63 -2.63 -2.49 -7.78
N ILE A 64 -2.64 -2.95 -6.52
CA ILE A 64 -2.60 -2.07 -5.34
C ILE A 64 -1.31 -1.25 -5.34
N ILE A 65 -0.15 -1.87 -5.56
CA ILE A 65 1.13 -1.16 -5.63
C ILE A 65 1.09 -0.09 -6.73
N TYR A 66 0.57 -0.42 -7.92
CA TYR A 66 0.44 0.53 -9.02
C TYR A 66 -0.49 1.71 -8.69
N ILE A 67 -1.66 1.43 -8.11
CA ILE A 67 -2.65 2.47 -7.76
C ILE A 67 -2.12 3.38 -6.65
N VAL A 68 -1.51 2.82 -5.60
CA VAL A 68 -0.90 3.60 -4.50
C VAL A 68 0.31 4.40 -4.98
N ALA A 69 1.08 3.88 -5.95
CA ALA A 69 2.20 4.60 -6.52
C ALA A 69 1.77 5.75 -7.45
N SER A 70 0.66 5.58 -8.17
CA SER A 70 0.16 6.56 -9.15
C SER A 70 -0.76 7.63 -8.57
N ASN A 71 -1.45 7.37 -7.44
CA ASN A 71 -2.40 8.29 -6.84
C ASN A 71 -2.11 8.54 -5.36
N ARG A 72 -2.00 9.83 -4.97
CA ARG A 72 -1.68 10.27 -3.60
C ARG A 72 -2.85 10.87 -2.83
N SER A 73 -4.07 10.78 -3.35
CA SER A 73 -5.27 11.34 -2.70
C SER A 73 -6.00 10.30 -1.86
N ALA A 74 -6.90 10.76 -0.97
CA ALA A 74 -7.82 9.88 -0.24
C ALA A 74 -8.67 8.96 -1.16
N LYS A 75 -8.71 9.24 -2.47
CA LYS A 75 -9.38 8.43 -3.49
C LYS A 75 -8.64 7.14 -3.84
N THR A 76 -7.41 6.92 -3.36
CA THR A 76 -6.63 5.71 -3.63
C THR A 76 -7.35 4.44 -3.18
N LEU A 77 -8.02 4.47 -2.03
CA LEU A 77 -8.82 3.33 -1.54
C LEU A 77 -10.02 3.04 -2.47
N LEU A 78 -10.71 4.08 -2.94
CA LEU A 78 -11.81 3.97 -3.89
C LEU A 78 -11.36 3.40 -5.24
N LEU A 79 -10.18 3.81 -5.72
CA LEU A 79 -9.57 3.28 -6.94
C LEU A 79 -9.25 1.79 -6.84
N ILE A 80 -8.77 1.31 -5.68
CA ILE A 80 -8.51 -0.12 -5.46
C ILE A 80 -9.81 -0.92 -5.59
N ILE A 81 -10.88 -0.47 -4.94
CA ILE A 81 -12.18 -1.16 -4.99
C ILE A 81 -12.74 -1.10 -6.41
N LYS A 82 -12.66 0.04 -7.11
CA LYS A 82 -13.12 0.23 -8.49
C LYS A 82 -12.58 -0.82 -9.47
N TRP A 83 -11.32 -1.24 -9.30
CA TRP A 83 -10.64 -2.20 -10.19
C TRP A 83 -10.58 -3.64 -9.65
N LEU A 84 -11.12 -3.90 -8.46
CA LEU A 84 -11.10 -5.21 -7.79
C LEU A 84 -11.66 -6.41 -8.60
N PRO A 85 -12.67 -6.25 -9.49
CA PRO A 85 -13.20 -7.38 -10.26
C PRO A 85 -12.19 -7.96 -11.26
N LEU A 86 -11.22 -7.18 -11.73
CA LEU A 86 -10.25 -7.58 -12.73
C LEU A 86 -9.26 -8.65 -12.22
N PRO A 87 -8.54 -8.46 -11.09
CA PRO A 87 -7.62 -9.47 -10.56
C PRO A 87 -8.34 -10.73 -10.04
N LEU A 88 -9.62 -10.65 -9.70
CA LEU A 88 -10.40 -11.79 -9.18
C LEU A 88 -11.14 -12.57 -10.27
N TYR A 89 -11.30 -12.01 -11.47
CA TYR A 89 -11.99 -12.66 -12.59
C TYR A 89 -11.49 -14.07 -12.92
N PRO A 90 -10.17 -14.39 -12.91
CA PRO A 90 -9.69 -15.73 -13.23
C PRO A 90 -10.30 -16.82 -12.34
N LEU A 91 -10.58 -16.55 -11.07
CA LEU A 91 -11.22 -17.53 -10.18
C LEU A 91 -12.59 -17.96 -10.69
N VAL A 92 -13.38 -17.01 -11.19
CA VAL A 92 -14.73 -17.27 -11.71
C VAL A 92 -14.67 -17.98 -13.04
N PHE A 93 -13.78 -17.54 -13.94
CA PHE A 93 -13.58 -18.15 -15.25
C PHE A 93 -13.14 -19.61 -15.16
N PHE A 94 -12.17 -19.93 -14.31
CA PHE A 94 -11.73 -21.31 -14.13
C PHE A 94 -12.76 -22.16 -13.37
N GLN A 95 -13.57 -21.57 -12.49
CA GLN A 95 -14.69 -22.28 -11.88
C GLN A 95 -15.78 -22.62 -12.91
N SER A 96 -16.09 -21.72 -13.87
CA SER A 96 -17.10 -21.99 -14.89
C SER A 96 -16.68 -23.06 -15.90
N LEU A 97 -15.37 -23.15 -16.18
CA LEU A 97 -14.75 -24.23 -16.96
C LEU A 97 -14.66 -25.57 -16.21
N SER A 98 -14.75 -25.55 -14.89
CA SER A 98 -14.56 -26.73 -14.04
C SER A 98 -15.76 -27.67 -14.05
N THR A 99 -15.49 -28.97 -13.95
CA THR A 99 -16.48 -29.99 -13.59
C THR A 99 -16.99 -29.82 -12.15
N SER A 100 -16.16 -29.26 -11.26
CA SER A 100 -16.48 -29.06 -9.86
C SER A 100 -17.46 -27.90 -9.65
N ARG A 101 -18.54 -28.14 -8.90
CA ARG A 101 -19.60 -27.14 -8.61
C ARG A 101 -19.19 -26.07 -7.58
N GLY A 102 -17.92 -26.01 -7.18
CA GLY A 102 -17.43 -25.05 -6.19
C GLY A 102 -15.98 -25.30 -5.76
N ILE A 103 -15.36 -24.25 -5.25
CA ILE A 103 -13.95 -24.22 -4.82
C ILE A 103 -13.90 -24.44 -3.31
N GLU A 104 -13.01 -25.32 -2.82
CA GLU A 104 -12.79 -25.48 -1.38
C GLU A 104 -12.26 -24.17 -0.77
N LEU A 105 -12.90 -23.67 0.28
CA LEU A 105 -12.53 -22.38 0.90
C LEU A 105 -11.04 -22.33 1.33
N GLY A 106 -10.51 -23.44 1.85
CA GLY A 106 -9.11 -23.57 2.25
C GLY A 106 -8.13 -23.53 1.09
N SER A 107 -8.60 -23.68 -0.16
CA SER A 107 -7.79 -23.48 -1.37
C SER A 107 -7.79 -22.02 -1.83
N LEU A 108 -8.58 -21.12 -1.25
CA LEU A 108 -8.60 -19.68 -1.55
C LEU A 108 -7.71 -18.86 -0.60
N LEU A 109 -7.54 -19.31 0.66
CA LEU A 109 -6.78 -18.59 1.67
C LEU A 109 -5.36 -19.14 1.83
N TRP A 110 -4.35 -18.33 1.52
CA TRP A 110 -2.94 -18.73 1.57
C TRP A 110 -2.51 -19.28 2.96
N ILE A 111 -2.94 -18.64 4.05
CA ILE A 111 -2.57 -18.96 5.44
C ILE A 111 -2.92 -20.42 5.80
N TYR A 112 -4.10 -20.88 5.37
CA TYR A 112 -4.63 -22.20 5.73
C TYR A 112 -4.22 -23.33 4.77
N ARG A 113 -3.50 -23.02 3.69
CA ARG A 113 -2.92 -24.05 2.81
C ARG A 113 -1.69 -24.72 3.39
N LYS A 114 -0.98 -24.07 4.33
CA LYS A 114 0.26 -24.58 4.92
C LYS A 114 0.02 -25.66 5.98
N ASN A 115 -1.16 -25.66 6.62
CA ASN A 115 -1.49 -26.55 7.73
C ASN A 115 -2.43 -27.68 7.28
N LYS A 116 -1.88 -28.71 6.61
CA LYS A 116 -2.68 -29.77 5.96
C LYS A 116 -3.36 -30.73 6.97
N ASN A 117 -2.80 -30.84 8.18
CA ASN A 117 -3.25 -31.78 9.20
C ASN A 117 -4.30 -31.21 10.17
N ASN A 118 -4.54 -29.88 10.15
CA ASN A 118 -5.44 -29.22 11.10
C ASN A 118 -6.34 -28.17 10.41
N LYS A 119 -6.96 -28.54 9.27
CA LYS A 119 -7.93 -27.66 8.60
C LYS A 119 -9.29 -27.73 9.29
N PRO A 120 -9.82 -26.63 9.85
CA PRO A 120 -11.18 -26.59 10.37
C PRO A 120 -12.19 -26.97 9.27
N GLU A 121 -13.28 -27.66 9.66
CA GLU A 121 -14.27 -28.21 8.71
C GLU A 121 -14.88 -27.16 7.78
N ILE A 122 -15.06 -25.93 8.27
CA ILE A 122 -15.55 -24.79 7.49
C ILE A 122 -14.70 -24.56 6.22
N LEU A 123 -13.39 -24.82 6.28
CA LEU A 123 -12.47 -24.63 5.15
C LEU A 123 -12.49 -25.76 4.12
N LYS A 124 -13.13 -26.90 4.44
CA LYS A 124 -13.39 -27.98 3.48
C LYS A 124 -14.68 -27.75 2.69
N ARG A 125 -15.50 -26.77 3.10
CA ARG A 125 -16.75 -26.42 2.40
C ARG A 125 -16.43 -25.88 1.00
N LYS A 126 -17.10 -26.42 -0.01
CA LYS A 126 -17.06 -25.92 -1.39
C LYS A 126 -18.00 -24.74 -1.52
N VAL A 127 -17.50 -23.62 -2.02
CA VAL A 127 -18.26 -22.38 -2.24
C VAL A 127 -18.23 -22.03 -3.72
N ASP A 128 -19.36 -21.54 -4.22
CA ASP A 128 -19.48 -20.97 -5.55
C ASP A 128 -19.03 -19.50 -5.51
N VAL A 129 -17.94 -19.18 -6.19
CA VAL A 129 -17.36 -17.82 -6.19
C VAL A 129 -18.14 -16.82 -7.07
N ALA A 130 -19.12 -17.27 -7.86
CA ALA A 130 -19.86 -16.40 -8.77
C ALA A 130 -20.70 -15.34 -8.04
N TYR A 131 -21.39 -15.70 -6.93
CA TYR A 131 -22.17 -14.73 -6.14
C TYR A 131 -21.29 -13.70 -5.40
N PRO A 132 -20.21 -14.09 -4.69
CA PRO A 132 -19.25 -13.12 -4.15
C PRO A 132 -18.66 -12.20 -5.22
N TYR A 133 -18.34 -12.74 -6.40
CA TYR A 133 -17.82 -11.93 -7.49
C TYR A 133 -18.85 -10.94 -8.05
N MET A 134 -20.12 -11.34 -8.17
CA MET A 134 -21.22 -10.45 -8.53
C MET A 134 -21.33 -9.28 -7.54
N ALA A 135 -21.27 -9.56 -6.23
CA ALA A 135 -21.29 -8.52 -5.20
C ALA A 135 -20.09 -7.56 -5.33
N ILE A 136 -18.90 -8.08 -5.62
CA ILE A 136 -17.70 -7.27 -5.86
C ILE A 136 -17.87 -6.39 -7.11
N CYS A 137 -18.43 -6.91 -8.21
CA CYS A 137 -18.70 -6.12 -9.42
C CYS A 137 -19.66 -4.97 -9.13
N VAL A 138 -20.76 -5.24 -8.41
CA VAL A 138 -21.75 -4.21 -8.04
C VAL A 138 -21.13 -3.16 -7.12
N LEU A 139 -20.36 -3.57 -6.10
CA LEU A 139 -19.64 -2.66 -5.20
C LEU A 139 -18.62 -1.80 -5.96
N SER A 140 -17.96 -2.37 -6.95
CA SER A 140 -16.98 -1.65 -7.78
C SER A 140 -17.67 -0.66 -8.73
N ALA A 141 -18.83 -1.04 -9.26
CA ALA A 141 -19.67 -0.19 -10.10
C ALA A 141 -20.25 1.00 -9.31
N SER A 142 -20.59 0.82 -8.04
CA SER A 142 -21.15 1.90 -7.20
C SER A 142 -20.16 3.04 -6.93
N ILE A 143 -18.85 2.75 -6.93
CA ILE A 143 -17.79 3.76 -6.74
C ILE A 143 -17.59 4.62 -7.98
N ALA A 144 -17.77 4.05 -9.17
CA ALA A 144 -17.65 4.77 -10.44
C ALA A 144 -18.90 5.64 -10.75
N ASN A 145 -19.95 5.52 -9.94
CA ASN A 145 -21.29 5.98 -10.28
C ASN A 145 -21.42 7.50 -10.43
N ASN A 146 -21.97 7.92 -11.56
CA ASN A 146 -22.42 9.28 -11.83
C ASN A 146 -23.83 9.57 -11.25
N ARG A 147 -24.12 9.03 -10.04
CA ARG A 147 -25.36 9.16 -9.25
C ARG A 147 -26.66 9.13 -10.06
N SER A 148 -26.74 8.26 -11.07
CA SER A 148 -27.88 8.20 -11.99
C SER A 148 -29.00 7.30 -11.47
N ILE A 149 -30.26 7.65 -11.77
CA ILE A 149 -31.42 6.79 -11.46
C ILE A 149 -31.32 5.44 -12.18
N THR A 150 -30.70 5.43 -13.36
CA THR A 150 -30.42 4.23 -14.16
C THR A 150 -29.52 3.23 -13.43
N PHE A 151 -28.56 3.69 -12.63
CA PHE A 151 -27.73 2.80 -11.81
C PHE A 151 -28.59 2.01 -10.81
N TYR A 152 -29.46 2.73 -10.08
CA TYR A 152 -30.29 2.15 -9.04
C TYR A 152 -31.28 1.13 -9.61
N VAL A 153 -31.97 1.50 -10.70
CA VAL A 153 -32.90 0.60 -11.40
C VAL A 153 -32.18 -0.67 -11.89
N THR A 154 -30.99 -0.53 -12.49
CA THR A 154 -30.22 -1.68 -13.00
C THR A 154 -29.73 -2.59 -11.86
N PHE A 155 -29.26 -2.00 -10.75
CA PHE A 155 -28.88 -2.75 -9.56
C PHE A 155 -30.05 -3.56 -8.99
N CYS A 156 -31.22 -2.93 -8.82
CA CYS A 156 -32.42 -3.61 -8.35
C CYS A 156 -32.87 -4.72 -9.31
N ALA A 157 -32.76 -4.51 -10.63
CA ALA A 157 -33.05 -5.53 -11.63
C ALA A 157 -32.09 -6.74 -11.52
N LEU A 158 -30.78 -6.51 -11.35
CA LEU A 158 -29.80 -7.58 -11.16
C LEU A 158 -30.03 -8.35 -9.85
N CYS A 159 -30.36 -7.67 -8.76
CA CYS A 159 -30.71 -8.30 -7.48
C CYS A 159 -32.01 -9.12 -7.60
N ALA A 160 -33.04 -8.57 -8.25
CA ALA A 160 -34.28 -9.28 -8.51
C ALA A 160 -34.03 -10.54 -9.33
N TRP A 161 -33.20 -10.46 -10.38
CA TRP A 161 -32.82 -11.61 -11.21
C TRP A 161 -32.04 -12.66 -10.42
N ALA A 162 -31.13 -12.27 -9.53
CA ALA A 162 -30.48 -13.20 -8.63
C ALA A 162 -31.48 -13.90 -7.69
N LEU A 163 -32.42 -13.14 -7.10
CA LEU A 163 -33.42 -13.64 -6.16
C LEU A 163 -34.49 -14.52 -6.82
N LEU A 164 -34.73 -14.39 -8.13
CA LEU A 164 -35.63 -15.28 -8.87
C LEU A 164 -35.21 -16.75 -8.72
N SER A 165 -33.91 -17.06 -8.66
CA SER A 165 -33.45 -18.44 -8.45
C SER A 165 -33.74 -19.01 -7.06
N PHE A 166 -34.01 -18.15 -6.07
CA PHE A 166 -34.35 -18.55 -4.70
C PHE A 166 -35.86 -18.47 -4.42
N ARG A 167 -36.65 -18.05 -5.40
CA ARG A 167 -38.08 -17.90 -5.24
C ARG A 167 -38.74 -19.27 -5.05
N SER A 168 -39.46 -19.44 -3.95
CA SER A 168 -40.33 -20.59 -3.74
C SER A 168 -41.52 -20.56 -4.71
N LYS A 169 -41.80 -21.69 -5.37
CA LYS A 169 -42.96 -21.87 -6.26
C LYS A 169 -44.31 -21.81 -5.54
N ARG A 170 -44.32 -21.85 -4.20
CA ARG A 170 -45.53 -21.83 -3.36
C ARG A 170 -46.28 -20.49 -3.42
N TYR A 171 -45.58 -19.39 -3.67
CA TYR A 171 -46.17 -18.05 -3.65
C TYR A 171 -46.36 -17.49 -5.06
N SER A 172 -47.44 -16.73 -5.25
CA SER A 172 -47.79 -16.09 -6.54
C SER A 172 -46.67 -15.21 -7.08
N SER A 173 -46.50 -15.20 -8.40
CA SER A 173 -45.52 -14.35 -9.09
C SER A 173 -45.79 -12.87 -8.87
N ILE A 174 -47.06 -12.52 -8.74
CA ILE A 174 -47.51 -11.13 -8.56
C ILE A 174 -47.07 -10.62 -7.19
N SER A 175 -47.27 -11.42 -6.12
CA SER A 175 -46.85 -11.04 -4.77
C SER A 175 -45.34 -10.84 -4.65
N TRP A 176 -44.55 -11.66 -5.36
CA TRP A 176 -43.09 -11.51 -5.39
C TRP A 176 -42.67 -10.22 -6.13
N ILE A 177 -43.27 -9.92 -7.29
CA ILE A 177 -43.01 -8.68 -8.04
C ILE A 177 -43.38 -7.46 -7.20
N MET A 178 -44.56 -7.47 -6.58
CA MET A 178 -45.00 -6.37 -5.70
C MET A 178 -44.04 -6.14 -4.54
N LEU A 179 -43.54 -7.21 -3.92
CA LEU A 179 -42.57 -7.10 -2.83
C LEU A 179 -41.23 -6.51 -3.30
N ILE A 180 -40.74 -6.91 -4.48
CA ILE A 180 -39.54 -6.31 -5.08
C ILE A 180 -39.75 -4.82 -5.37
N VAL A 181 -40.91 -4.43 -5.91
CA VAL A 181 -41.25 -3.01 -6.16
C VAL A 181 -41.27 -2.23 -4.85
N VAL A 182 -41.96 -2.72 -3.82
CA VAL A 182 -42.03 -2.06 -2.50
C VAL A 182 -40.64 -1.89 -1.89
N VAL A 183 -39.81 -2.94 -1.89
CA VAL A 183 -38.43 -2.89 -1.37
C VAL A 183 -37.56 -1.92 -2.17
N THR A 184 -37.74 -1.87 -3.49
CA THR A 184 -37.01 -0.94 -4.37
C THR A 184 -37.39 0.51 -4.10
N VAL A 185 -38.68 0.80 -3.91
CA VAL A 185 -39.16 2.16 -3.61
C VAL A 185 -38.69 2.60 -2.20
N LEU A 186 -38.89 1.76 -1.19
CA LEU A 186 -38.44 2.05 0.18
C LEU A 186 -36.92 2.22 0.24
N GLY A 187 -36.17 1.38 -0.46
CA GLY A 187 -34.71 1.49 -0.56
C GLY A 187 -34.26 2.77 -1.24
N TYR A 188 -34.97 3.21 -2.30
CA TYR A 188 -34.66 4.47 -2.98
C TYR A 188 -34.90 5.67 -2.07
N CYS A 189 -36.06 5.70 -1.39
CA CYS A 189 -36.37 6.74 -0.40
C CYS A 189 -35.31 6.76 0.71
N GLY A 190 -34.93 5.60 1.25
CA GLY A 190 -33.87 5.48 2.26
C GLY A 190 -32.53 6.00 1.76
N HIS A 191 -32.13 5.66 0.53
CA HIS A 191 -30.90 6.16 -0.09
C HIS A 191 -30.92 7.68 -0.27
N VAL A 192 -32.02 8.25 -0.77
CA VAL A 192 -32.17 9.71 -0.93
C VAL A 192 -32.11 10.42 0.43
N SER A 193 -32.77 9.88 1.46
CA SER A 193 -32.74 10.44 2.81
C SER A 193 -31.36 10.35 3.45
N LEU A 194 -30.68 9.20 3.32
CA LEU A 194 -29.28 9.03 3.78
C LEU A 194 -28.35 9.98 3.04
N HIS A 195 -28.56 10.20 1.75
CA HIS A 195 -27.75 11.14 0.98
C HIS A 195 -27.99 12.58 1.41
N TYR A 196 -29.24 12.96 1.66
CA TYR A 196 -29.58 14.28 2.19
C TYR A 196 -28.94 14.51 3.56
N LEU A 197 -29.03 13.51 4.44
CA LEU A 197 -28.41 13.52 5.77
C LEU A 197 -26.87 13.54 5.68
N GLN A 198 -26.28 12.73 4.79
CA GLN A 198 -24.85 12.73 4.52
C GLN A 198 -24.41 14.09 4.00
N ARG A 199 -25.17 14.75 3.12
CA ARG A 199 -24.82 16.07 2.59
C ARG A 199 -24.90 17.15 3.67
N GLN A 200 -25.91 17.12 4.54
CA GLN A 200 -25.98 18.03 5.68
C GLN A 200 -24.85 17.78 6.68
N LEU A 201 -24.55 16.51 6.96
CA LEU A 201 -23.39 16.14 7.76
C LEU A 201 -22.12 16.60 7.06
N GLU A 202 -21.89 16.35 5.79
CA GLU A 202 -20.71 16.79 5.05
C GLU A 202 -20.59 18.32 5.03
N GLU A 203 -21.67 19.09 4.87
CA GLU A 203 -21.58 20.55 4.91
C GLU A 203 -21.22 21.08 6.31
N THR A 204 -21.67 20.39 7.37
CA THR A 204 -21.37 20.73 8.78
C THR A 204 -20.00 20.21 9.22
N PHE A 205 -19.68 18.99 8.81
CA PHE A 205 -18.52 18.21 9.20
C PHE A 205 -17.33 18.51 8.30
N THR A 206 -17.49 18.90 7.03
CA THR A 206 -16.36 19.38 6.20
C THR A 206 -15.91 20.73 6.73
N LYS A 207 -16.81 21.64 7.13
CA LYS A 207 -16.40 22.88 7.81
C LYS A 207 -15.59 22.58 9.08
N TRP A 208 -16.09 21.68 9.93
CA TRP A 208 -15.44 21.27 11.17
C TRP A 208 -14.15 20.44 10.95
N PHE A 209 -14.09 19.55 9.95
CA PHE A 209 -12.99 18.62 9.65
C PHE A 209 -11.88 19.29 8.82
N THR A 210 -12.24 20.26 7.98
CA THR A 210 -11.30 21.16 7.32
C THR A 210 -10.65 22.12 8.32
N GLU A 211 -11.37 22.50 9.39
CA GLU A 211 -10.82 23.16 10.59
C GLU A 211 -10.02 22.20 11.49
N LEU A 212 -10.35 20.90 11.54
CA LEU A 212 -9.67 19.90 12.41
C LEU A 212 -8.42 19.25 11.77
N ILE A 213 -8.28 19.27 10.44
CA ILE A 213 -7.15 18.71 9.67
C ILE A 213 -6.33 19.81 8.96
N GLY A 214 -6.68 21.09 9.14
CA GLY A 214 -5.86 22.19 8.64
C GLY A 214 -5.75 22.31 7.12
N ILE A 215 -6.59 21.63 6.34
CA ILE A 215 -6.75 21.90 4.90
C ILE A 215 -7.79 23.03 4.70
N GLY A 216 -8.01 23.84 5.71
CA GLY A 216 -8.62 25.17 5.59
C GLY A 216 -7.56 26.21 5.27
N THR A 217 -6.72 25.97 4.26
CA THR A 217 -5.77 27.00 3.84
C THR A 217 -6.32 27.67 2.60
N ASP A 218 -6.60 28.95 2.76
CA ASP A 218 -6.60 29.92 1.68
C ASP A 218 -5.64 29.47 0.55
N PRO A 219 -6.18 29.09 -0.63
CA PRO A 219 -5.37 28.56 -1.74
C PRO A 219 -4.26 29.53 -2.18
N TYR A 220 -4.39 30.80 -1.78
CA TYR A 220 -3.49 31.89 -2.09
C TYR A 220 -2.57 32.28 -0.92
N LYS A 221 -2.71 31.64 0.25
CA LYS A 221 -2.01 32.00 1.50
C LYS A 221 -1.98 33.52 1.73
N SER A 222 -3.11 34.17 1.49
CA SER A 222 -3.34 35.56 1.87
C SER A 222 -3.63 35.71 3.36
N THR A 223 -4.00 34.62 4.04
CA THR A 223 -4.16 34.56 5.50
C THR A 223 -3.47 33.36 6.15
N THR A 224 -3.00 33.54 7.39
CA THR A 224 -2.57 32.44 8.27
C THR A 224 -2.88 32.78 9.73
N SER A 225 -3.49 31.84 10.45
CA SER A 225 -3.79 31.96 11.87
C SER A 225 -2.63 31.41 12.70
N MET A 226 -2.37 32.01 13.86
CA MET A 226 -1.43 31.43 14.81
C MET A 226 -1.96 30.07 15.30
N GLY A 227 -1.23 29.00 14.98
CA GLY A 227 -1.59 27.61 15.26
C GLY A 227 -1.63 26.73 14.01
N ASP A 228 -1.82 27.30 12.83
CA ASP A 228 -1.93 26.54 11.56
C ASP A 228 -0.61 25.79 11.26
N ILE A 229 0.53 26.37 11.60
CA ILE A 229 1.83 25.73 11.38
C ILE A 229 2.06 24.58 12.37
N LEU A 230 1.51 24.68 13.58
CA LEU A 230 1.62 23.64 14.60
C LEU A 230 0.99 22.32 14.13
N GLU A 231 -0.14 22.35 13.43
CA GLU A 231 -0.77 21.14 12.90
C GLU A 231 0.13 20.39 11.91
N LEU A 232 0.88 21.13 11.09
CA LEU A 232 1.84 20.56 10.15
C LEU A 232 3.05 19.91 10.85
N LYS A 233 3.34 20.28 12.11
CA LYS A 233 4.46 19.73 12.90
C LYS A 233 4.36 18.25 13.21
N HIS A 234 3.15 17.67 13.14
CA HIS A 234 2.92 16.26 13.43
C HIS A 234 3.15 15.33 12.23
N SER A 235 3.39 15.88 11.03
CA SER A 235 3.51 15.08 9.81
C SER A 235 4.95 14.85 9.35
N SER A 236 5.34 13.58 9.23
CA SER A 236 6.61 13.14 8.65
C SER A 236 6.65 13.14 7.12
N GLN A 237 5.59 13.62 6.46
CA GLN A 237 5.48 13.60 4.99
C GLN A 237 6.56 14.47 4.33
N ILE A 238 7.28 13.90 3.35
CA ILE A 238 8.25 14.63 2.53
C ILE A 238 7.51 15.42 1.45
N ILE A 239 7.62 16.74 1.49
CA ILE A 239 6.98 17.66 0.55
C ILE A 239 7.93 18.20 -0.51
N ALA A 240 9.22 18.32 -0.18
CA ALA A 240 10.22 18.84 -1.10
C ALA A 240 11.57 18.16 -0.89
N ARG A 241 12.37 18.15 -1.94
CA ARG A 241 13.79 17.75 -1.90
C ARG A 241 14.62 18.88 -2.48
N VAL A 242 15.69 19.23 -1.79
CA VAL A 242 16.57 20.34 -2.15
C VAL A 242 17.97 19.82 -2.40
N LYS A 243 18.49 20.09 -3.60
CA LYS A 243 19.86 19.78 -3.99
C LYS A 243 20.61 21.07 -4.27
N PRO A 244 21.46 21.57 -3.35
CA PRO A 244 22.32 22.70 -3.64
C PRO A 244 23.35 22.34 -4.70
N ARG A 245 23.94 23.35 -5.35
CA ARG A 245 25.11 23.18 -6.20
C ARG A 245 26.26 22.55 -5.41
N GLU A 246 27.06 21.72 -6.08
CA GLU A 246 28.18 21.03 -5.46
C GLU A 246 29.15 22.02 -4.80
N GLY A 247 29.51 21.75 -3.53
CA GLY A 247 30.34 22.65 -2.71
C GLY A 247 29.59 23.82 -2.05
N GLU A 248 28.31 24.06 -2.37
CA GLU A 248 27.51 25.12 -1.75
C GLU A 248 26.69 24.64 -0.55
N LYS A 249 26.50 25.53 0.43
CA LYS A 249 25.59 25.30 1.57
C LYS A 249 24.13 25.44 1.10
N PRO A 250 23.20 24.59 1.57
CA PRO A 250 21.78 24.70 1.22
C PRO A 250 21.18 26.04 1.67
N PRO A 251 20.09 26.50 1.03
CA PRO A 251 19.32 27.62 1.54
C PRO A 251 18.76 27.24 2.93
N ARG A 252 18.86 28.12 3.93
CA ARG A 252 18.36 27.81 5.29
C ARG A 252 16.83 27.69 5.32
N PHE A 253 16.15 28.52 4.54
CA PHE A 253 14.70 28.61 4.49
C PHE A 253 14.21 28.48 3.04
N LEU A 254 13.02 27.92 2.88
CA LEU A 254 12.19 28.04 1.69
C LEU A 254 10.93 28.81 2.07
N ARG A 255 10.77 30.02 1.55
CA ARG A 255 9.64 30.90 1.82
C ARG A 255 8.46 30.54 0.94
N THR A 256 7.31 30.38 1.56
CA THR A 256 6.03 30.18 0.86
C THR A 256 5.21 31.44 0.83
N ALA A 257 5.09 32.16 1.96
CA ALA A 257 4.28 33.37 2.03
C ALA A 257 4.91 34.42 2.97
N THR A 258 4.45 35.65 2.84
CA THR A 258 4.83 36.79 3.69
C THR A 258 3.60 37.64 3.95
N TYR A 259 3.47 38.13 5.18
CA TYR A 259 2.31 38.84 5.70
C TYR A 259 2.77 40.09 6.45
N ASN A 260 1.94 41.13 6.40
CA ASN A 260 2.28 42.41 7.02
C ASN A 260 1.16 43.04 7.84
N ILE A 261 -0.07 42.52 7.82
CA ILE A 261 -1.14 42.97 8.70
C ILE A 261 -1.38 41.89 9.75
N PHE A 262 -1.44 42.27 11.02
CA PHE A 262 -1.79 41.35 12.11
C PHE A 262 -3.05 41.87 12.82
N ARG A 263 -4.06 41.03 12.99
CA ARG A 263 -5.29 41.34 13.72
C ARG A 263 -5.69 40.16 14.60
N THR A 264 -5.85 40.42 15.90
CA THR A 264 -6.31 39.47 16.93
C THR A 264 -5.37 38.27 17.11
N SER A 265 -5.31 37.38 16.13
CA SER A 265 -4.46 36.19 16.10
C SER A 265 -4.11 35.73 14.67
N VAL A 266 -4.46 36.53 13.65
CA VAL A 266 -4.36 36.17 12.24
C VAL A 266 -3.49 37.18 11.51
N TRP A 267 -2.60 36.66 10.68
CA TRP A 267 -1.75 37.41 9.76
C TRP A 267 -2.38 37.47 8.37
N PHE A 268 -2.38 38.66 7.77
CA PHE A 268 -2.94 38.95 6.46
C PHE A 268 -1.88 39.57 5.53
N ASP A 269 -1.98 39.25 4.24
CA ASP A 269 -1.29 39.94 3.17
C ASP A 269 -2.08 41.18 2.74
N SER A 270 -1.49 42.36 2.88
CA SER A 270 -2.09 43.62 2.42
C SER A 270 -2.27 43.75 0.89
N SER A 271 -1.73 42.83 0.10
CA SER A 271 -1.75 42.87 -1.37
C SER A 271 -1.85 41.46 -1.95
N PRO A 272 -3.00 40.78 -1.79
CA PRO A 272 -3.18 39.40 -2.21
C PRO A 272 -3.22 39.21 -3.73
N TYR A 273 -3.24 40.30 -4.51
CA TYR A 273 -3.29 40.23 -5.96
C TYR A 273 -1.97 39.73 -6.55
N PHE A 274 -2.09 38.70 -7.38
CA PHE A 274 -0.97 38.12 -8.11
C PHE A 274 -0.83 38.76 -9.50
N ARG A 275 0.40 39.12 -9.86
CA ARG A 275 0.76 39.59 -11.21
C ARG A 275 1.56 38.52 -11.95
N PRO A 276 1.40 38.35 -13.28
CA PRO A 276 2.17 37.39 -14.04
C PRO A 276 3.67 37.69 -13.98
N VAL A 277 4.49 36.65 -13.87
CA VAL A 277 5.96 36.74 -13.94
C VAL A 277 6.37 36.61 -15.40
N LEU A 278 7.26 37.49 -15.87
CA LEU A 278 7.73 37.44 -17.24
C LEU A 278 8.64 36.23 -17.46
N PHE A 279 8.28 35.39 -18.43
CA PHE A 279 9.11 34.30 -18.91
C PHE A 279 10.08 34.80 -19.97
N ASP A 280 11.38 34.66 -19.71
CA ASP A 280 12.41 34.95 -20.71
C ASP A 280 12.64 33.71 -21.58
N SER A 281 12.22 33.78 -22.84
CA SER A 281 12.35 32.70 -23.82
C SER A 281 13.81 32.39 -24.18
N LYS A 282 14.72 33.38 -24.12
CA LYS A 282 16.15 33.19 -24.44
C LYS A 282 16.86 32.43 -23.34
N SER A 283 16.62 32.80 -22.08
CA SER A 283 17.26 32.13 -20.93
C SER A 283 16.43 30.99 -20.33
N LYS A 284 15.25 30.67 -20.92
CA LYS A 284 14.29 29.67 -20.46
C LYS A 284 14.04 29.77 -18.95
N SER A 285 13.83 31.00 -18.47
CA SER A 285 13.75 31.27 -17.05
C SER A 285 12.77 32.39 -16.71
N TRP A 286 12.13 32.26 -15.56
CA TRP A 286 11.26 33.25 -14.96
C TRP A 286 12.11 34.29 -14.20
N LYS A 287 11.99 35.56 -14.58
CA LYS A 287 12.73 36.66 -13.94
C LYS A 287 11.86 37.30 -12.86
N ILE A 288 12.30 37.20 -11.60
CA ILE A 288 11.56 37.69 -10.42
C ILE A 288 12.10 39.04 -9.97
N ALA A 289 13.44 39.16 -9.89
CA ALA A 289 14.11 40.36 -9.42
C ALA A 289 15.43 40.57 -10.18
N THR A 290 16.04 41.72 -9.99
CA THR A 290 17.37 42.03 -10.52
C THR A 290 18.45 41.21 -9.82
N SER A 291 19.38 40.65 -10.60
CA SER A 291 20.45 39.76 -10.12
C SER A 291 21.42 40.48 -9.17
N PRO A 292 21.50 40.10 -7.89
CA PRO A 292 22.46 40.67 -6.97
C PRO A 292 23.76 39.86 -6.95
N GLY A 293 24.81 40.37 -7.60
CA GLY A 293 26.20 39.91 -7.41
C GLY A 293 26.39 38.38 -7.41
N LYS A 294 26.90 37.81 -6.30
CA LYS A 294 27.29 36.40 -6.18
C LYS A 294 26.07 35.46 -6.17
N PRO A 295 25.84 34.69 -7.24
CA PRO A 295 24.69 33.80 -7.34
C PRO A 295 24.91 32.53 -6.51
N ARG A 296 23.84 32.01 -5.91
CA ARG A 296 23.75 30.65 -5.38
C ARG A 296 22.66 29.90 -6.15
N GLU A 297 22.82 28.59 -6.24
CA GLU A 297 21.91 27.75 -6.99
C GLU A 297 21.49 26.53 -6.16
N ALA A 298 20.18 26.26 -6.17
CA ALA A 298 19.63 25.03 -5.62
C ALA A 298 18.51 24.51 -6.53
N THR A 299 18.61 23.24 -6.91
CA THR A 299 17.52 22.51 -7.56
C THR A 299 16.54 22.05 -6.49
N ILE A 300 15.27 22.40 -6.66
CA ILE A 300 14.20 22.03 -5.73
C ILE A 300 13.20 21.17 -6.48
N TYR A 301 12.84 20.05 -5.88
CA TYR A 301 11.76 19.18 -6.31
C TYR A 301 10.60 19.37 -5.36
N TYR A 302 9.43 19.71 -5.87
CA TYR A 302 8.23 20.01 -5.08
C TYR A 302 7.00 19.35 -5.69
N TYR A 303 6.08 18.88 -4.85
CA TYR A 303 4.83 18.28 -5.30
C TYR A 303 3.72 19.32 -5.35
N LEU A 304 3.01 19.41 -6.48
CA LEU A 304 1.80 20.23 -6.63
C LEU A 304 0.56 19.35 -6.46
N ASP A 305 -0.51 19.91 -5.89
CA ASP A 305 -1.80 19.24 -5.82
C ASP A 305 -2.68 19.71 -6.98
N GLY A 306 -3.08 18.79 -7.85
CA GLY A 306 -3.87 19.12 -9.05
C GLY A 306 -3.20 20.10 -10.01
N GLY A 307 -1.86 20.17 -10.00
CA GLY A 307 -1.08 21.04 -10.90
C GLY A 307 -1.10 22.54 -10.55
N THR A 308 -1.64 22.91 -9.39
CA THR A 308 -1.64 24.31 -8.91
C THR A 308 -1.05 24.37 -7.50
N GLY A 309 -0.39 25.47 -7.14
CA GLY A 309 0.11 25.65 -5.78
C GLY A 309 1.05 26.82 -5.59
N ILE A 310 1.42 27.06 -4.33
CA ILE A 310 2.40 28.09 -3.95
C ILE A 310 3.78 27.47 -3.90
N LEU A 311 4.70 28.05 -4.67
CA LEU A 311 6.05 27.54 -4.84
C LEU A 311 6.95 27.96 -3.67
N PRO A 312 7.52 27.00 -2.90
CA PRO A 312 8.48 27.33 -1.85
C PRO A 312 9.83 27.78 -2.46
N ILE A 313 10.19 29.05 -2.32
CA ILE A 313 11.42 29.60 -2.92
C ILE A 313 12.44 30.02 -1.86
N PRO A 314 13.76 29.84 -2.07
CA PRO A 314 14.77 30.43 -1.21
C PRO A 314 14.56 31.96 -1.11
N PRO A 315 14.64 32.55 0.10
CA PRO A 315 14.58 33.99 0.22
C PRO A 315 15.70 34.66 -0.59
N GLY A 316 15.37 35.73 -1.33
CA GLY A 316 16.31 36.41 -2.24
C GLY A 316 16.46 35.73 -3.60
N THR A 317 15.51 34.87 -3.98
CA THR A 317 15.43 34.33 -5.35
C THR A 317 15.13 35.44 -6.34
N TYR A 318 15.98 35.58 -7.36
CA TYR A 318 15.83 36.59 -8.41
C TYR A 318 15.52 35.97 -9.77
N ARG A 319 15.84 34.68 -9.95
CA ARG A 319 15.58 33.93 -11.19
C ARG A 319 15.25 32.48 -10.90
N ILE A 320 14.29 31.93 -11.65
CA ILE A 320 13.93 30.51 -11.61
C ILE A 320 14.05 29.92 -13.01
N ALA A 321 14.87 28.89 -13.18
CA ALA A 321 15.01 28.17 -14.44
C ALA A 321 14.42 26.76 -14.35
N ASN A 322 14.20 26.14 -15.51
CA ASN A 322 13.72 24.75 -15.63
C ASN A 322 12.37 24.48 -14.94
N LEU A 323 11.57 25.53 -14.66
CA LEU A 323 10.22 25.40 -14.10
C LEU A 323 9.21 25.20 -15.24
N PHE A 324 8.69 23.97 -15.36
CA PHE A 324 7.72 23.56 -16.38
C PHE A 324 6.28 23.77 -15.91
N VAL A 325 5.77 24.99 -16.08
CA VAL A 325 4.40 25.39 -15.74
C VAL A 325 3.85 26.31 -16.83
N SER A 326 2.55 26.29 -17.09
CA SER A 326 1.95 27.22 -18.07
C SER A 326 1.97 28.65 -17.57
N ARG A 327 1.71 28.85 -16.27
CA ARG A 327 1.58 30.18 -15.67
C ARG A 327 2.31 30.24 -14.33
N ALA A 328 3.11 31.28 -14.16
CA ALA A 328 3.69 31.66 -12.88
C ALA A 328 3.30 33.12 -12.56
N GLN A 329 2.84 33.35 -11.33
CA GLN A 329 2.39 34.66 -10.88
C GLN A 329 2.99 34.95 -9.50
N ILE A 330 3.31 36.20 -9.23
CA ILE A 330 3.89 36.63 -7.95
C ILE A 330 3.04 37.73 -7.33
N ASN A 331 2.79 37.68 -6.03
CA ASN A 331 2.15 38.80 -5.33
C ASN A 331 3.17 39.91 -5.04
N ARG A 332 2.71 41.00 -4.42
CA ARG A 332 3.59 42.11 -4.04
C ARG A 332 4.59 41.74 -2.93
N LEU A 333 4.25 40.82 -2.03
CA LEU A 333 5.12 40.40 -0.90
C LEU A 333 6.07 39.24 -1.22
N GLY A 334 6.12 38.80 -2.49
CA GLY A 334 7.07 37.78 -2.96
C GLY A 334 6.63 36.32 -2.77
N THR A 335 5.34 36.06 -2.55
CA THR A 335 4.68 34.76 -2.69
C THR A 335 4.54 34.42 -4.17
N LEU A 336 5.06 33.26 -4.58
CA LEU A 336 5.03 32.80 -5.97
C LEU A 336 3.99 31.68 -6.11
N LYS A 337 3.03 31.87 -7.01
CA LYS A 337 1.99 30.91 -7.37
C LYS A 337 2.28 30.34 -8.76
N VAL A 338 2.04 29.04 -8.93
CA VAL A 338 2.16 28.36 -10.22
C VAL A 338 0.86 27.62 -10.54
N GLU A 339 0.54 27.53 -11.82
CA GLU A 339 -0.65 26.86 -12.33
C GLU A 339 -0.30 25.97 -13.53
N GLU A 340 -1.09 24.90 -13.69
CA GLU A 340 -0.99 23.92 -14.78
C GLU A 340 0.41 23.26 -14.88
N GLY A 341 1.01 22.95 -13.73
CA GLY A 341 2.24 22.16 -13.65
C GLY A 341 1.98 20.66 -13.54
N PRO A 342 2.98 19.81 -13.80
CA PRO A 342 2.94 18.39 -13.46
C PRO A 342 2.90 18.18 -11.93
N ASP A 343 2.45 17.00 -11.49
CA ASP A 343 2.35 16.65 -10.05
C ASP A 343 3.69 16.80 -9.30
N LEU A 344 4.81 16.51 -9.96
CA LEU A 344 6.16 16.78 -9.46
C LEU A 344 6.81 17.81 -10.37
N ILE A 345 7.10 18.98 -9.82
CA ILE A 345 7.89 20.00 -10.49
C ILE A 345 9.33 19.96 -10.01
N SER A 346 10.26 20.19 -10.93
CA SER A 346 11.65 20.53 -10.63
C SER A 346 11.91 21.96 -11.09
N TYR A 347 12.70 22.70 -10.32
CA TYR A 347 13.11 24.05 -10.70
C TYR A 347 14.46 24.39 -10.07
N ASP A 348 15.25 25.15 -10.82
CA ASP A 348 16.54 25.66 -10.36
C ASP A 348 16.34 27.09 -9.88
N ALA A 349 16.43 27.28 -8.56
CA ALA A 349 16.30 28.58 -7.93
C ALA A 349 17.67 29.25 -7.83
N PHE A 350 17.79 30.44 -8.43
CA PHE A 350 18.96 31.29 -8.31
C PHE A 350 18.67 32.38 -7.29
N TYR A 351 19.41 32.35 -6.20
CA TYR A 351 19.17 33.21 -5.03
C TYR A 351 20.46 33.80 -4.49
N SER A 352 20.33 34.80 -3.62
CA SER A 352 21.46 35.40 -2.93
C SER A 352 21.19 35.54 -1.43
N ARG A 353 22.23 35.81 -0.65
CA ARG A 353 22.07 36.13 0.78
C ARG A 353 21.33 37.46 1.00
N LYS A 354 21.38 38.37 0.02
CA LYS A 354 20.66 39.64 0.08
C LYS A 354 19.23 39.39 -0.43
N LEU A 355 18.24 39.69 0.39
CA LEU A 355 16.85 39.68 -0.03
C LEU A 355 16.66 40.77 -1.09
N THR A 356 16.32 40.36 -2.30
CA THR A 356 16.06 41.22 -3.45
C THR A 356 14.70 40.90 -4.02
N GLY A 357 13.95 41.92 -4.42
CA GLY A 357 12.61 41.77 -5.02
C GLY A 357 11.46 42.01 -4.06
N ASP A 358 11.69 42.02 -2.74
CA ASP A 358 10.69 42.46 -1.77
C ASP A 358 10.53 44.00 -1.84
N PRO A 359 9.29 44.53 -1.79
CA PRO A 359 9.04 45.96 -1.87
C PRO A 359 9.54 46.68 -0.61
N LEU A 360 9.87 47.97 -0.76
CA LEU A 360 10.22 48.85 0.36
C LEU A 360 9.14 48.81 1.45
N PRO A 361 9.51 49.12 2.71
CA PRO A 361 8.56 49.19 3.81
C PRO A 361 7.38 50.12 3.51
N ASN A 362 6.20 49.74 4.00
CA ASN A 362 5.00 50.56 3.97
C ASN A 362 4.44 50.74 5.40
N PRO A 363 3.42 51.59 5.62
CA PRO A 363 2.88 51.82 6.97
C PRO A 363 2.35 50.56 7.67
N ASN A 364 1.87 49.54 6.93
CA ASN A 364 1.45 48.29 7.54
C ASN A 364 2.62 47.50 8.15
N ASP A 365 3.83 47.70 7.65
CA ASP A 365 5.05 47.08 8.19
C ASP A 365 5.49 47.66 9.54
N LEU A 366 4.81 48.72 10.03
CA LEU A 366 5.02 49.37 11.33
C LEU A 366 3.80 49.26 12.26
N LYS A 367 2.65 48.81 11.75
CA LYS A 367 1.40 48.79 12.51
C LYS A 367 1.40 47.68 13.57
N VAL A 368 1.06 48.04 14.80
CA VAL A 368 0.86 47.16 15.95
C VAL A 368 -0.62 47.20 16.34
N PRO A 369 -1.25 46.07 16.70
CA PRO A 369 -2.65 46.06 17.12
C PRO A 369 -2.80 46.59 18.56
N GLN A 370 -3.87 47.34 18.80
CA GLN A 370 -4.07 48.07 20.07
C GLN A 370 -4.15 47.15 21.29
N ASN A 371 -4.69 45.94 21.14
CA ASN A 371 -4.83 44.95 22.22
C ASN A 371 -3.50 44.37 22.71
N GLU A 372 -2.43 44.45 21.92
CA GLU A 372 -1.08 43.98 22.31
C GLU A 372 -0.16 45.14 22.72
N ASP A 373 -0.60 46.39 22.53
CA ASP A 373 0.27 47.57 22.62
C ASP A 373 0.85 47.78 24.02
N GLU A 374 0.06 47.55 25.06
CA GLU A 374 0.48 47.69 26.46
C GLU A 374 1.59 46.69 26.81
N ALA A 375 1.38 45.41 26.48
CA ALA A 375 2.34 44.34 26.74
C ALA A 375 3.65 44.58 25.98
N LEU A 376 3.56 44.97 24.71
CA LEU A 376 4.73 45.28 23.87
C LEU A 376 5.48 46.50 24.39
N SER A 377 4.77 47.55 24.83
CA SER A 377 5.37 48.76 25.40
C SER A 377 6.15 48.45 26.66
N ARG A 378 5.59 47.62 27.54
CA ARG A 378 6.24 47.18 28.77
C ARG A 378 7.54 46.43 28.49
N ILE A 379 7.52 45.45 27.58
CA ILE A 379 8.73 44.70 27.20
C ILE A 379 9.76 45.59 26.51
N ALA A 380 9.31 46.50 25.62
CA ALA A 380 10.22 47.42 24.94
C ALA A 380 10.92 48.38 25.91
N GLN A 381 10.22 48.83 26.97
CA GLN A 381 10.80 49.64 28.04
C GLN A 381 11.75 48.82 28.92
N GLU A 382 11.35 47.62 29.36
CA GLU A 382 12.18 46.72 30.17
C GLU A 382 13.53 46.41 29.49
N LEU A 383 13.49 46.18 28.18
CA LEU A 383 14.68 45.89 27.38
C LEU A 383 15.46 47.15 26.97
N GLY A 384 14.94 48.35 27.25
CA GLY A 384 15.55 49.63 26.88
C GLY A 384 15.62 49.86 25.37
N LEU A 385 14.69 49.32 24.59
CA LEU A 385 14.82 49.26 23.13
C LEU A 385 14.71 50.62 22.43
N TYR A 386 13.95 51.57 23.01
CA TYR A 386 13.71 52.88 22.41
C TYR A 386 14.97 53.75 22.27
N SER A 387 15.98 53.55 23.11
CA SER A 387 17.24 54.30 23.09
C SER A 387 18.35 53.61 22.31
N MET A 388 18.09 52.42 21.74
CA MET A 388 19.09 51.63 21.02
C MET A 388 19.08 51.92 19.52
N SER A 389 20.22 51.73 18.86
CA SER A 389 20.25 51.69 17.40
C SER A 389 19.47 50.46 16.88
N PRO A 390 18.87 50.52 15.68
CA PRO A 390 18.06 49.41 15.16
C PRO A 390 18.77 48.05 15.14
N ALA A 391 20.06 48.04 14.83
CA ALA A 391 20.86 46.80 14.84
C ALA A 391 21.04 46.23 16.26
N LYS A 392 21.34 47.08 17.25
CA LYS A 392 21.46 46.67 18.66
C LYS A 392 20.12 46.23 19.24
N ALA A 393 19.04 46.90 18.88
CA ALA A 393 17.70 46.53 19.31
C ALA A 393 17.31 45.13 18.81
N VAL A 394 17.59 44.82 17.53
CA VAL A 394 17.34 43.49 16.95
C VAL A 394 18.15 42.40 17.65
N GLU A 395 19.43 42.65 17.94
CA GLU A 395 20.28 41.72 18.69
C GLU A 395 19.77 41.49 20.13
N ARG A 396 19.34 42.57 20.80
CA ARG A 396 18.75 42.49 22.14
C ARG A 396 17.48 41.66 22.16
N VAL A 397 16.62 41.81 21.14
CA VAL A 397 15.39 41.02 20.99
C VAL A 397 15.70 39.55 20.72
N ASP A 398 16.67 39.22 19.84
CA ASP A 398 17.10 37.82 19.61
C ASP A 398 17.62 37.18 20.90
N THR A 399 18.45 37.92 21.66
CA THR A 399 19.00 37.46 22.94
C THR A 399 17.91 37.26 23.99
N PHE A 400 16.93 38.17 24.07
CA PHE A 400 15.80 38.08 25.00
C PHE A 400 15.02 36.78 24.82
N PHE A 401 14.61 36.47 23.58
CA PHE A 401 13.88 35.23 23.30
C PHE A 401 14.71 33.97 23.53
N ARG A 402 15.99 33.97 23.16
CA ARG A 402 16.84 32.78 23.35
C ARG A 402 17.18 32.49 24.79
N SER A 403 17.24 33.50 25.65
CA SER A 403 17.66 33.36 27.05
C SER A 403 16.49 33.12 28.00
N ARG A 404 15.32 33.71 27.75
CA ARG A 404 14.19 33.69 28.70
C ARG A 404 13.03 32.79 28.30
N PHE A 405 12.99 32.31 27.05
CA PHE A 405 11.84 31.57 26.53
C PHE A 405 12.21 30.15 26.12
N ILE A 406 11.23 29.26 26.22
CA ILE A 406 11.37 27.83 25.92
C ILE A 406 10.50 27.50 24.70
N TYR A 407 11.02 26.66 23.80
CA TYR A 407 10.23 26.13 22.71
C TYR A 407 9.31 25.01 23.22
N SER A 408 8.01 25.10 22.94
CA SER A 408 7.04 24.06 23.24
C SER A 408 5.95 23.99 22.18
N MET A 409 5.59 22.77 21.76
CA MET A 409 4.43 22.50 20.91
C MET A 409 3.11 22.52 21.69
N ASN A 410 3.16 22.33 23.00
CA ASN A 410 1.98 22.36 23.89
C ASN A 410 2.20 23.39 25.01
N PRO A 411 2.10 24.70 24.73
CA PRO A 411 2.24 25.72 25.77
C PRO A 411 1.06 25.71 26.74
N ALA A 412 1.30 26.08 28.00
CA ALA A 412 0.26 26.14 29.03
C ALA A 412 -0.86 27.13 28.65
N LEU A 413 -2.12 26.72 28.86
CA LEU A 413 -3.32 27.43 28.39
C LEU A 413 -3.98 28.33 29.46
N GLU A 414 -3.33 28.62 30.59
CA GLU A 414 -3.96 29.36 31.68
C GLU A 414 -4.13 30.86 31.37
N ARG A 415 -5.20 31.17 30.62
CA ARG A 415 -5.47 32.50 30.03
C ARG A 415 -6.45 33.28 30.91
N LYS A 416 -5.94 33.98 31.92
CA LYS A 416 -6.73 34.91 32.77
C LYS A 416 -7.08 36.21 32.00
N GLY A 417 -7.91 36.12 30.96
CA GLY A 417 -8.37 37.28 30.17
C GLY A 417 -7.31 37.96 29.29
N LEU A 418 -6.10 37.39 29.20
CA LEU A 418 -5.01 37.88 28.34
C LEU A 418 -5.10 37.25 26.95
N SER A 419 -4.65 38.00 25.92
CA SER A 419 -4.44 37.40 24.60
C SER A 419 -3.35 36.32 24.67
N PRO A 420 -3.36 35.32 23.77
CA PRO A 420 -2.33 34.28 23.73
C PRO A 420 -0.91 34.86 23.60
N LEU A 421 -0.75 35.92 22.81
CA LEU A 421 0.54 36.57 22.60
C LEU A 421 1.02 37.35 23.82
N THR A 422 0.13 38.11 24.45
CA THR A 422 0.44 38.82 25.70
C THR A 422 0.80 37.85 26.82
N TYR A 423 0.08 36.74 26.96
CA TYR A 423 0.42 35.70 27.92
C TYR A 423 1.81 35.10 27.66
N PHE A 424 2.11 34.76 26.40
CA PHE A 424 3.43 34.28 25.99
C PHE A 424 4.54 35.26 26.38
N LEU A 425 4.36 36.56 26.09
CA LEU A 425 5.34 37.61 26.33
C LEU A 425 5.60 37.91 27.81
N LEU A 426 4.57 37.91 28.66
CA LEU A 426 4.66 38.43 30.03
C LEU A 426 4.69 37.35 31.12
N LYS A 427 4.16 36.15 30.84
CA LYS A 427 3.93 35.13 31.87
C LYS A 427 4.43 33.74 31.46
N GLY A 428 3.88 33.21 30.37
CA GLY A 428 4.06 31.81 29.98
C GLY A 428 5.48 31.50 29.49
N HIS A 429 6.12 32.45 28.80
CA HIS A 429 7.48 32.34 28.23
C HIS A 429 7.76 31.03 27.47
N SER A 430 6.71 30.39 26.94
CA SER A 430 6.76 29.08 26.29
C SER A 430 5.79 29.05 25.12
N GLY A 431 6.26 28.63 23.94
CA GLY A 431 5.46 28.61 22.72
C GLY A 431 6.18 27.98 21.52
N HIS A 432 5.50 27.87 20.39
CA HIS A 432 6.07 27.40 19.12
C HIS A 432 6.51 28.58 18.23
N CYS A 433 7.10 28.26 17.07
CA CYS A 433 7.76 29.24 16.18
C CYS A 433 6.87 30.44 15.80
N GLU A 434 5.55 30.27 15.73
CA GLU A 434 4.61 31.34 15.38
C GLU A 434 4.51 32.42 16.47
N TYR A 435 4.56 32.03 17.76
CA TYR A 435 4.59 32.97 18.87
C TYR A 435 5.89 33.80 18.85
N PHE A 436 7.03 33.14 18.68
CA PHE A 436 8.33 33.80 18.58
C PHE A 436 8.39 34.79 17.41
N ALA A 437 8.00 34.35 16.22
CA ALA A 437 8.00 35.19 15.03
C ALA A 437 7.02 36.37 15.15
N THR A 438 5.79 36.12 15.63
CA THR A 438 4.79 37.19 15.82
C THR A 438 5.25 38.21 16.85
N ALA A 439 5.70 37.75 18.02
CA ALA A 439 6.19 38.62 19.08
C ALA A 439 7.39 39.46 18.63
N THR A 440 8.32 38.86 17.89
CA THR A 440 9.47 39.57 17.32
C THR A 440 9.04 40.64 16.33
N VAL A 441 8.15 40.33 15.39
CA VAL A 441 7.64 41.32 14.43
C VAL A 441 7.01 42.50 15.17
N LEU A 442 6.10 42.24 16.12
CA LEU A 442 5.37 43.31 16.79
C LEU A 442 6.26 44.15 17.73
N LEU A 443 7.23 43.54 18.42
CA LEU A 443 8.20 44.28 19.24
C LEU A 443 9.05 45.23 18.38
N LEU A 444 9.54 44.75 17.22
CA LEU A 444 10.32 45.58 16.30
C LEU A 444 9.48 46.72 15.71
N ARG A 445 8.22 46.44 15.35
CA ARG A 445 7.28 47.47 14.88
C ARG A 445 7.02 48.53 15.94
N LYS A 446 6.85 48.12 17.20
CA LYS A 446 6.58 49.03 18.33
C LYS A 446 7.70 50.08 18.51
N ILE A 447 8.94 49.71 18.20
CA ILE A 447 10.11 50.60 18.29
C ILE A 447 10.45 51.28 16.96
N GLY A 448 9.55 51.24 15.97
CA GLY A 448 9.71 51.93 14.69
C GLY A 448 10.58 51.21 13.66
N ILE A 449 10.92 49.93 13.87
CA ILE A 449 11.65 49.11 12.90
C ILE A 449 10.66 48.34 12.03
N PRO A 450 10.62 48.56 10.70
CA PRO A 450 9.69 47.83 9.85
C PRO A 450 9.99 46.32 9.83
N ALA A 451 8.96 45.52 10.06
CA ALA A 451 9.07 44.06 10.13
C ALA A 451 7.86 43.36 9.49
N ARG A 452 8.06 42.17 8.93
CA ARG A 452 7.03 41.30 8.31
C ARG A 452 7.12 39.89 8.86
N TYR A 453 5.99 39.19 8.86
CA TYR A 453 5.88 37.80 9.24
C TYR A 453 6.02 36.91 8.00
N ALA A 454 6.90 35.90 8.03
CA ALA A 454 7.13 35.01 6.90
C ALA A 454 6.94 33.55 7.31
N THR A 455 6.39 32.74 6.39
CA THR A 455 6.14 31.32 6.61
C THR A 455 6.68 30.48 5.48
N GLY A 456 7.05 29.24 5.80
CA GLY A 456 7.58 28.30 4.84
C GLY A 456 8.20 27.10 5.53
N TYR A 457 9.38 26.67 5.05
CA TYR A 457 10.02 25.47 5.55
C TYR A 457 11.51 25.69 5.82
N VAL A 458 12.03 24.97 6.81
CA VAL A 458 13.46 24.92 7.13
C VAL A 458 14.14 23.75 6.42
N VAL A 459 15.29 24.01 5.80
CA VAL A 459 16.07 22.97 5.11
C VAL A 459 17.29 22.61 5.97
N ARG A 460 17.17 21.51 6.72
CA ARG A 460 18.24 21.02 7.61
C ARG A 460 18.49 19.52 7.52
N GLU A 461 17.46 18.72 7.24
CA GLU A 461 17.57 17.27 7.20
C GLU A 461 18.30 16.83 5.92
N TYR A 462 19.42 16.10 6.06
CA TYR A 462 20.19 15.58 4.93
C TYR A 462 20.04 14.07 4.81
N SER A 463 19.57 13.60 3.66
CA SER A 463 19.50 12.18 3.35
C SER A 463 20.78 11.71 2.67
N ARG A 464 21.55 10.88 3.39
CA ARG A 464 22.75 10.23 2.83
C ARG A 464 22.42 9.31 1.66
N LEU A 465 21.24 8.69 1.70
CA LEU A 465 20.78 7.69 0.73
C LEU A 465 20.25 8.32 -0.57
N GLU A 466 19.81 9.58 -0.53
CA GLU A 466 19.41 10.35 -1.71
C GLU A 466 20.45 11.40 -2.14
N LYS A 467 21.44 11.70 -1.29
CA LYS A 467 22.41 12.80 -1.47
C LYS A 467 21.73 14.15 -1.71
N MET A 468 20.65 14.41 -0.97
CA MET A 468 19.84 15.62 -1.04
C MET A 468 19.32 16.00 0.35
N PHE A 469 18.95 17.27 0.52
CA PHE A 469 18.23 17.71 1.71
C PHE A 469 16.74 17.40 1.57
N ILE A 470 16.15 16.86 2.62
CA ILE A 470 14.74 16.52 2.71
C ILE A 470 14.00 17.64 3.45
N VAL A 471 12.86 18.05 2.89
CA VAL A 471 11.94 18.99 3.52
C VAL A 471 10.62 18.29 3.77
N ARG A 472 10.22 18.22 5.04
CA ARG A 472 8.99 17.57 5.49
C ARG A 472 7.96 18.59 5.92
N GLN A 473 6.69 18.18 6.02
CA GLN A 473 5.63 19.01 6.58
C GLN A 473 5.99 19.50 7.98
N ARG A 474 6.55 18.64 8.84
CA ARG A 474 7.03 19.07 10.17
C ARG A 474 8.12 20.14 10.19
N HIS A 475 8.84 20.32 9.08
CA HIS A 475 9.82 21.40 8.96
C HIS A 475 9.17 22.75 8.66
N ALA A 476 7.84 22.85 8.65
CA ALA A 476 7.11 24.11 8.56
C ALA A 476 7.60 25.06 9.65
N HIS A 477 7.85 26.32 9.30
CA HIS A 477 8.45 27.28 10.22
C HIS A 477 7.98 28.70 9.91
N ALA A 478 7.86 29.50 10.95
CA ALA A 478 7.59 30.93 10.89
C ALA A 478 8.83 31.72 11.35
N TRP A 479 9.12 32.83 10.68
CA TRP A 479 10.22 33.73 11.06
C TRP A 479 9.90 35.19 10.72
N THR A 480 10.77 36.09 11.16
CA THR A 480 10.64 37.54 10.94
C THR A 480 11.49 37.99 9.76
N LEU A 481 10.95 38.87 8.91
CA LEU A 481 11.73 39.69 8.01
C LEU A 481 11.86 41.07 8.62
N VAL A 482 13.07 41.56 8.82
CA VAL A 482 13.34 42.89 9.39
C VAL A 482 13.99 43.81 8.36
N TYR A 483 13.59 45.07 8.30
CA TYR A 483 14.20 46.06 7.42
C TYR A 483 15.31 46.81 8.15
N LEU A 484 16.57 46.52 7.79
CA LEU A 484 17.76 47.14 8.38
C LEU A 484 18.74 47.55 7.28
N ASN A 485 19.35 48.72 7.41
CA ASN A 485 20.38 49.23 6.49
C ASN A 485 19.90 49.25 5.02
N GLY A 486 18.67 49.72 4.79
CA GLY A 486 18.09 49.84 3.45
C GLY A 486 17.69 48.51 2.78
N ARG A 487 17.58 47.41 3.54
CA ARG A 487 17.25 46.09 2.98
C ARG A 487 16.51 45.19 3.97
N TRP A 488 15.72 44.27 3.44
CA TRP A 488 15.12 43.18 4.21
C TRP A 488 16.18 42.14 4.60
N GLN A 489 16.06 41.57 5.81
CA GLN A 489 16.94 40.56 6.38
C GLN A 489 16.10 39.52 7.13
N ASN A 490 16.44 38.22 7.01
CA ASN A 490 15.76 37.18 7.78
C ASN A 490 16.26 37.19 9.23
N LEU A 491 15.33 37.18 10.18
CA LEU A 491 15.57 37.09 11.61
C LEU A 491 14.72 35.95 12.19
N ASP A 492 15.37 35.01 12.85
CA ASP A 492 14.72 33.85 13.47
C ASP A 492 15.15 33.79 14.93
N THR A 493 14.25 34.21 15.81
CA THR A 493 14.41 34.29 17.27
C THR A 493 14.00 33.00 17.97
N THR A 494 13.54 32.00 17.21
CA THR A 494 13.15 30.69 17.76
C THR A 494 14.38 29.94 18.27
N PRO A 495 14.39 29.43 19.52
CA PRO A 495 15.53 28.70 20.08
C PRO A 495 15.93 27.46 19.27
N GLN A 496 17.21 27.32 18.87
CA GLN A 496 17.65 26.28 17.92
C GLN A 496 17.37 24.82 18.33
N ALA A 497 17.12 24.57 19.62
CA ALA A 497 16.80 23.26 20.18
C ALA A 497 15.50 22.66 19.62
N TRP A 498 14.60 23.48 19.06
CA TRP A 498 13.32 23.04 18.50
C TRP A 498 13.46 21.87 17.51
N TYR A 499 14.50 21.90 16.66
CA TYR A 499 14.70 20.89 15.61
C TYR A 499 15.03 19.51 16.19
N LEU A 500 15.78 19.45 17.30
CA LEU A 500 16.13 18.17 17.93
C LEU A 500 14.92 17.58 18.65
N GLN A 501 14.11 18.42 19.28
CA GLN A 501 12.87 18.02 19.96
C GLN A 501 11.83 17.49 18.98
N GLU A 502 11.63 18.14 17.84
CA GLU A 502 10.74 17.65 16.78
C GLU A 502 11.26 16.35 16.17
N LYS A 503 12.58 16.22 15.98
CA LYS A 503 13.16 14.97 15.48
C LYS A 503 12.93 13.80 16.44
N SER A 504 12.98 14.01 17.76
CA SER A 504 12.71 12.95 18.73
C SER A 504 11.27 12.43 18.74
N LEU A 505 10.32 13.18 18.16
CA LEU A 505 8.92 12.76 18.01
C LEU A 505 8.63 12.04 16.69
N SER A 506 9.67 11.75 15.89
CA SER A 506 9.53 11.04 14.62
C SER A 506 9.11 9.57 14.86
N PRO A 507 8.14 9.01 14.11
CA PRO A 507 7.73 7.62 14.28
C PRO A 507 8.85 6.62 13.96
N ASP A 508 8.90 5.50 14.68
CA ASP A 508 9.92 4.44 14.48
C ASP A 508 9.93 3.84 13.06
N TRP A 509 8.80 3.90 12.35
CA TRP A 509 8.64 3.39 10.97
C TRP A 509 8.99 4.41 9.88
N GLU A 510 9.47 5.61 10.24
CA GLU A 510 9.89 6.65 9.29
C GLU A 510 10.87 6.16 8.18
N PRO A 511 11.84 5.27 8.45
CA PRO A 511 12.72 4.74 7.40
C PRO A 511 11.98 4.00 6.26
N LEU A 512 10.87 3.32 6.57
CA LEU A 512 10.04 2.65 5.57
C LEU A 512 9.28 3.66 4.71
N TYR A 513 8.76 4.71 5.35
CA TYR A 513 8.10 5.81 4.66
C TYR A 513 9.06 6.56 3.73
N ASP A 514 10.29 6.78 4.17
CA ASP A 514 11.34 7.43 3.38
C ASP A 514 11.74 6.59 2.16
N LEU A 515 11.88 5.27 2.35
CA LEU A 515 12.15 4.35 1.25
C LEU A 515 11.01 4.39 0.22
N TRP A 516 9.76 4.37 0.67
CA TRP A 516 8.60 4.49 -0.20
C TRP A 516 8.57 5.84 -0.92
N SER A 517 8.77 6.94 -0.19
CA SER A 517 8.82 8.30 -0.75
C SER A 517 9.91 8.44 -1.80
N LYS A 518 11.07 7.79 -1.62
CA LYS A 518 12.14 7.73 -2.62
C LYS A 518 11.69 6.98 -3.87
N VAL A 519 11.06 5.81 -3.73
CA VAL A 519 10.56 5.03 -4.88
C VAL A 519 9.57 5.89 -5.69
N VAL A 520 8.62 6.52 -5.01
CA VAL A 520 7.65 7.39 -5.67
C VAL A 520 8.32 8.61 -6.31
N PHE A 521 9.29 9.24 -5.63
CA PHE A 521 10.06 10.34 -6.20
C PHE A 521 10.79 9.95 -7.49
N VAL A 522 11.45 8.79 -7.50
CA VAL A 522 12.13 8.25 -8.69
C VAL A 522 11.13 7.98 -9.81
N TYR A 523 9.96 7.43 -9.50
CA TYR A 523 8.89 7.21 -10.47
C TYR A 523 8.41 8.52 -11.11
N TYR A 524 8.08 9.55 -10.33
CA TYR A 524 7.63 10.83 -10.87
C TYR A 524 8.74 11.55 -11.66
N LYS A 525 9.99 11.45 -11.19
CA LYS A 525 11.15 11.97 -11.92
C LYS A 525 11.33 11.32 -13.29
N TRP A 526 11.03 10.03 -13.40
CA TRP A 526 11.02 9.29 -14.66
C TRP A 526 9.83 9.67 -15.54
N LYS A 527 8.60 9.62 -14.99
CA LYS A 527 7.34 9.93 -15.71
C LYS A 527 7.38 11.31 -16.38
N TRP A 528 7.92 12.31 -15.68
CA TRP A 528 7.96 13.70 -16.14
C TRP A 528 9.34 14.14 -16.65
N GLY A 529 10.27 13.18 -16.83
CA GLY A 529 11.47 13.35 -17.64
C GLY A 529 12.39 14.49 -17.23
N ASP A 530 12.95 14.44 -16.01
CA ASP A 530 14.16 15.22 -15.72
C ASP A 530 15.33 14.66 -16.56
N ARG A 531 15.56 15.25 -17.74
CA ARG A 531 16.57 14.83 -18.75
C ARG A 531 17.99 14.70 -18.20
N LYS A 532 18.28 15.26 -17.02
CA LYS A 532 19.62 15.24 -16.40
C LYS A 532 19.98 13.94 -15.67
N SER A 533 19.12 12.92 -15.58
CA SER A 533 19.40 11.70 -14.80
C SER A 533 19.41 10.40 -15.61
N LEU A 534 20.62 9.89 -15.88
CA LEU A 534 20.92 8.61 -16.55
C LEU A 534 20.47 7.35 -15.78
N ILE A 535 20.02 7.47 -14.53
CA ILE A 535 19.78 6.32 -13.61
C ILE A 535 18.31 5.86 -13.64
N SER A 536 17.43 6.50 -14.42
CA SER A 536 15.97 6.41 -14.26
C SER A 536 15.30 5.15 -14.83
N GLY A 537 15.96 4.37 -15.68
CA GLY A 537 15.37 3.16 -16.28
C GLY A 537 15.43 1.89 -15.40
N HIS A 538 16.41 1.80 -14.49
CA HIS A 538 16.73 0.52 -13.84
C HIS A 538 15.96 0.29 -12.54
N VAL A 539 15.49 1.32 -11.83
CA VAL A 539 14.95 1.16 -10.45
C VAL A 539 13.60 0.44 -10.41
N ILE A 540 12.73 0.68 -11.38
CA ILE A 540 11.46 -0.06 -11.53
C ILE A 540 11.75 -1.53 -11.88
N LEU A 541 12.74 -1.76 -12.74
CA LEU A 541 13.25 -3.10 -13.01
C LEU A 541 13.79 -3.74 -11.71
N TRP A 542 14.48 -3.01 -10.82
CA TRP A 542 14.95 -3.53 -9.53
C TRP A 542 13.85 -3.82 -8.48
N ILE A 543 12.60 -3.39 -8.68
CA ILE A 543 11.47 -3.77 -7.81
C ILE A 543 10.65 -4.89 -8.47
N ILE A 544 10.42 -4.78 -9.77
CA ILE A 544 9.69 -5.77 -10.55
C ILE A 544 10.52 -7.06 -10.67
N LEU A 545 11.84 -6.99 -10.86
CA LEU A 545 12.73 -8.16 -10.95
C LEU A 545 12.71 -9.01 -9.69
N PRO A 546 12.98 -8.52 -8.47
CA PRO A 546 12.96 -9.39 -7.29
C PRO A 546 11.56 -9.86 -6.94
N LEU A 547 10.50 -9.08 -7.20
CA LEU A 547 9.13 -9.54 -6.95
C LEU A 547 8.70 -10.61 -7.97
N SER A 548 8.97 -10.40 -9.25
CA SER A 548 8.74 -11.38 -10.32
C SER A 548 9.63 -12.60 -10.16
N LEU A 549 10.89 -12.44 -9.78
CA LEU A 549 11.83 -13.51 -9.49
C LEU A 549 11.40 -14.28 -8.24
N PHE A 550 10.97 -13.63 -7.16
CA PHE A 550 10.41 -14.29 -5.99
C PHE A 550 9.14 -15.07 -6.34
N LEU A 551 8.28 -14.53 -7.20
CA LEU A 551 7.06 -15.17 -7.65
C LEU A 551 7.32 -16.33 -8.63
N ILE A 552 8.29 -16.18 -9.54
CA ILE A 552 8.78 -17.23 -10.43
C ILE A 552 9.42 -18.33 -9.59
N ILE A 553 10.32 -17.99 -8.65
CA ILE A 553 10.92 -18.93 -7.70
C ILE A 553 9.82 -19.61 -6.88
N ARG A 554 8.75 -18.93 -6.48
CA ARG A 554 7.62 -19.53 -5.75
C ARG A 554 6.78 -20.47 -6.62
N LEU A 555 6.52 -20.11 -7.87
CA LEU A 555 5.80 -20.95 -8.84
C LEU A 555 6.65 -22.19 -9.23
N TYR A 556 7.97 -22.03 -9.38
CA TYR A 556 8.90 -23.10 -9.75
C TYR A 556 9.39 -23.95 -8.57
N SER A 557 9.57 -23.39 -7.37
CA SER A 557 9.94 -24.15 -6.16
C SER A 557 8.87 -25.17 -5.77
N ARG A 558 7.61 -24.95 -6.16
CA ARG A 558 6.54 -25.95 -6.03
C ARG A 558 6.49 -26.97 -7.18
N LYS A 559 7.08 -26.68 -8.36
CA LYS A 559 7.37 -27.70 -9.39
C LYS A 559 8.48 -28.65 -8.94
N GLY A 560 9.41 -28.22 -8.08
CA GLY A 560 10.44 -29.08 -7.46
C GLY A 560 9.84 -30.21 -6.59
N LEU A 561 8.79 -29.90 -5.82
CA LEU A 561 8.05 -30.92 -5.05
C LEU A 561 7.23 -31.85 -5.96
N VAL A 562 6.72 -31.35 -7.09
CA VAL A 562 6.01 -32.18 -8.09
C VAL A 562 6.97 -33.03 -8.91
N ARG A 563 8.20 -32.59 -9.15
CA ARG A 563 9.24 -33.39 -9.82
C ARG A 563 9.81 -34.45 -8.87
N GLN A 564 9.90 -34.19 -7.57
CA GLN A 564 10.19 -35.25 -6.59
C GLN A 564 9.01 -36.24 -6.41
N ILE A 565 7.75 -35.80 -6.56
CA ILE A 565 6.58 -36.69 -6.57
C ILE A 565 6.45 -37.44 -7.90
N SER A 566 6.86 -36.85 -9.03
CA SER A 566 6.82 -37.45 -10.38
C SER A 566 8.00 -38.40 -10.63
N LEU A 567 9.18 -38.11 -10.07
CA LEU A 567 10.31 -39.05 -10.04
C LEU A 567 10.10 -40.17 -9.00
N LYS A 568 9.37 -39.93 -7.90
CA LYS A 568 8.82 -41.02 -7.07
C LYS A 568 7.64 -41.76 -7.74
N GLY A 569 6.89 -41.10 -8.63
CA GLY A 569 5.77 -41.67 -9.38
C GLY A 569 6.19 -42.57 -10.54
N LYS A 570 7.33 -42.27 -11.19
CA LYS A 570 7.92 -43.15 -12.23
C LYS A 570 8.76 -44.30 -11.66
N LYS A 571 9.16 -44.24 -10.38
CA LYS A 571 9.75 -45.37 -9.63
C LYS A 571 8.73 -46.17 -8.82
N ARG A 572 7.43 -45.98 -9.08
CA ARG A 572 6.41 -46.97 -8.72
C ARG A 572 6.24 -47.92 -9.91
N LYS A 573 7.33 -48.60 -10.30
CA LYS A 573 7.18 -49.99 -10.79
C LYS A 573 6.28 -50.67 -9.77
N LEU A 574 5.29 -51.41 -10.25
CA LEU A 574 4.40 -52.21 -9.42
C LEU A 574 5.21 -52.74 -8.24
N LYS A 575 4.87 -52.32 -7.02
CA LYS A 575 5.14 -53.18 -5.88
C LYS A 575 4.34 -54.42 -6.25
N GLN A 576 4.99 -55.42 -6.85
CA GLN A 576 4.48 -56.77 -6.83
C GLN A 576 3.99 -56.96 -5.41
N VAL A 577 2.70 -57.26 -5.26
CA VAL A 577 2.24 -57.87 -4.04
C VAL A 577 3.06 -59.15 -3.96
N THR A 578 4.20 -59.11 -3.29
CA THR A 578 4.96 -60.29 -2.93
C THR A 578 4.07 -60.98 -1.92
N HIS A 579 3.14 -61.81 -2.40
CA HIS A 579 2.41 -62.70 -1.53
C HIS A 579 3.49 -63.48 -0.76
N PRO A 580 3.53 -63.41 0.58
CA PRO A 580 4.53 -64.11 1.38
C PRO A 580 4.59 -65.59 0.97
N GLY A 581 5.77 -66.19 0.84
CA GLY A 581 5.91 -67.62 0.50
C GLY A 581 5.81 -68.00 -0.99
N ILE A 582 5.84 -67.05 -1.94
CA ILE A 582 6.15 -67.37 -3.37
C ILE A 582 7.61 -67.80 -3.50
N ASP A 583 8.49 -67.18 -2.70
CA ASP A 583 9.93 -67.42 -2.63
C ASP A 583 10.29 -68.55 -1.65
N SER A 584 9.39 -69.51 -1.45
CA SER A 584 9.62 -70.60 -0.52
C SER A 584 10.43 -71.71 -1.16
N ASP A 585 11.52 -72.13 -0.51
CA ASP A 585 12.38 -73.21 -0.99
C ASP A 585 11.63 -74.53 -1.20
N PHE A 586 10.51 -74.76 -0.50
CA PHE A 586 9.63 -75.90 -0.75
C PHE A 586 9.25 -76.13 -2.23
N TYR A 587 9.18 -75.09 -3.07
CA TYR A 587 8.88 -75.30 -4.50
C TYR A 587 9.97 -76.07 -5.25
N THR A 588 11.23 -76.07 -4.77
CA THR A 588 12.28 -76.91 -5.38
C THR A 588 11.99 -78.40 -5.17
N ILE A 589 11.39 -78.77 -4.03
CA ILE A 589 10.93 -80.14 -3.77
C ILE A 589 9.82 -80.52 -4.75
N VAL A 590 8.86 -79.61 -4.99
CA VAL A 590 7.79 -79.84 -5.96
C VAL A 590 8.34 -80.09 -7.35
N GLU A 591 9.31 -79.27 -7.78
CA GLU A 591 9.99 -79.45 -9.08
C GLU A 591 10.71 -80.80 -9.15
N THR A 592 11.47 -81.19 -8.12
CA THR A 592 12.15 -82.49 -8.07
C THR A 592 11.18 -83.68 -8.08
N LEU A 593 10.05 -83.59 -7.36
CA LEU A 593 9.03 -84.65 -7.36
C LEU A 593 8.35 -84.80 -8.73
N ILE A 594 8.10 -83.68 -9.43
CA ILE A 594 7.59 -83.69 -10.81
C ILE A 594 8.62 -84.31 -11.76
N GLU A 595 9.91 -83.96 -11.62
CA GLU A 595 10.99 -84.57 -12.41
C GLU A 595 11.12 -86.08 -12.19
N LEU A 596 10.82 -86.57 -10.97
CA LEU A 596 10.76 -87.99 -10.65
C LEU A 596 9.49 -88.69 -11.14
N GLY A 597 8.59 -87.98 -11.84
CA GLY A 597 7.38 -88.54 -12.45
C GLY A 597 6.14 -88.51 -11.55
N TYR A 598 6.22 -87.89 -10.37
CA TYR A 598 5.07 -87.67 -9.52
C TYR A 598 4.39 -86.36 -9.89
N GLU A 599 3.31 -86.39 -10.68
CA GLU A 599 2.55 -85.19 -11.05
C GLU A 599 1.37 -84.92 -10.12
N ARG A 600 1.09 -83.65 -9.83
CA ARG A 600 -0.09 -83.24 -9.05
C ARG A 600 -1.28 -82.96 -9.96
N GLN A 601 -2.43 -83.55 -9.64
CA GLN A 601 -3.66 -83.24 -10.36
C GLN A 601 -4.20 -81.84 -10.00
N PRO A 602 -4.84 -81.10 -10.93
CA PRO A 602 -5.26 -79.72 -10.69
C PRO A 602 -6.23 -79.54 -9.51
N TRP A 603 -7.06 -80.56 -9.21
CA TRP A 603 -8.05 -80.55 -8.14
C TRP A 603 -7.52 -81.08 -6.79
N GLU A 604 -6.30 -81.61 -6.76
CA GLU A 604 -5.68 -82.16 -5.56
C GLU A 604 -4.93 -81.06 -4.80
N SER A 605 -5.16 -80.96 -3.50
CA SER A 605 -4.42 -80.02 -2.65
C SER A 605 -2.98 -80.50 -2.48
N MET A 606 -2.06 -79.58 -2.21
CA MET A 606 -0.65 -79.93 -1.99
C MET A 606 -0.43 -80.87 -0.80
N LYS A 607 -1.34 -80.86 0.18
CA LYS A 607 -1.30 -81.78 1.31
C LYS A 607 -1.70 -83.19 0.89
N GLU A 608 -2.85 -83.33 0.23
CA GLU A 608 -3.33 -84.62 -0.27
C GLU A 608 -2.33 -85.27 -1.22
N TRP A 609 -1.70 -84.47 -2.08
CA TRP A 609 -0.68 -84.93 -3.02
C TRP A 609 0.58 -85.47 -2.33
N ILE A 610 1.10 -84.75 -1.32
CA ILE A 610 2.26 -85.22 -0.55
C ILE A 610 1.89 -86.44 0.30
N ASP A 611 0.71 -86.47 0.92
CA ASP A 611 0.21 -87.62 1.67
C ASP A 611 0.16 -88.88 0.78
N LYS A 612 -0.29 -88.72 -0.47
CA LYS A 612 -0.38 -89.78 -1.47
C LYS A 612 1.00 -90.28 -1.93
N ILE A 613 1.94 -89.38 -2.25
CA ILE A 613 3.28 -89.76 -2.73
C ILE A 613 4.13 -90.32 -1.59
N GLY A 614 4.03 -89.74 -0.40
CA GLY A 614 4.81 -90.15 0.78
C GLY A 614 4.50 -91.56 1.28
N SER A 615 3.53 -92.27 0.68
CA SER A 615 3.25 -93.68 0.92
C SER A 615 3.77 -94.61 -0.19
N SER A 616 4.54 -94.09 -1.16
CA SER A 616 5.14 -94.84 -2.27
C SER A 616 6.67 -94.94 -2.10
N PRO A 617 7.31 -96.11 -2.27
CA PRO A 617 8.77 -96.24 -2.24
C PRO A 617 9.43 -95.44 -3.37
N PRO A 618 10.56 -94.72 -3.15
CA PRO A 618 11.44 -94.73 -1.96
C PRO A 618 11.09 -93.66 -0.89
N LEU A 619 10.05 -92.86 -1.10
CA LEU A 619 9.73 -91.67 -0.29
C LEU A 619 9.04 -91.98 1.06
N GLU A 620 8.79 -93.25 1.35
CA GLU A 620 8.10 -93.71 2.56
C GLU A 620 8.90 -93.39 3.85
N ASN A 621 10.24 -93.43 3.78
CA ASN A 621 11.12 -93.10 4.91
C ASN A 621 11.23 -91.57 5.16
N GLU A 622 10.91 -90.75 4.17
CA GLU A 622 11.08 -89.28 4.23
C GLU A 622 9.75 -88.52 4.41
N ASN A 623 8.62 -89.24 4.46
CA ASN A 623 7.29 -88.64 4.55
C ASN A 623 7.15 -87.74 5.79
N GLY A 624 7.76 -88.11 6.92
CA GLY A 624 7.75 -87.29 8.15
C GLY A 624 8.39 -85.90 7.96
N ASP A 625 9.49 -85.84 7.21
CA ASP A 625 10.21 -84.59 6.93
C ASP A 625 9.44 -83.74 5.92
N LEU A 626 8.88 -84.35 4.87
CA LEU A 626 8.04 -83.67 3.88
C LEU A 626 6.80 -83.00 4.52
N GLN A 627 6.14 -83.68 5.46
CA GLN A 627 5.01 -83.10 6.21
C GLN A 627 5.42 -81.89 7.06
N GLN A 628 6.60 -81.95 7.69
CA GLN A 628 7.11 -80.84 8.49
C GLN A 628 7.44 -79.62 7.62
N ILE A 629 8.07 -79.85 6.47
CA ILE A 629 8.40 -78.79 5.49
C ILE A 629 7.11 -78.17 4.93
N LEU A 630 6.13 -78.99 4.55
CA LEU A 630 4.83 -78.52 4.03
C LEU A 630 4.11 -77.62 5.05
N ARG A 631 4.12 -78.00 6.34
CA ARG A 631 3.49 -77.20 7.41
C ARG A 631 4.14 -75.83 7.56
N LEU A 632 5.47 -75.76 7.47
CA LEU A 632 6.20 -74.48 7.52
C LEU A 632 5.96 -73.64 6.26
N HIS A 633 5.91 -74.27 5.08
CA HIS A 633 5.56 -73.61 3.83
C HIS A 633 4.15 -73.01 3.88
N TYR A 634 3.15 -73.75 4.38
CA TYR A 634 1.78 -73.27 4.50
C TYR A 634 1.66 -72.10 5.46
N ARG A 635 2.35 -72.15 6.61
CA ARG A 635 2.43 -71.00 7.50
C ARG A 635 3.12 -69.81 6.84
N TYR A 636 4.15 -70.04 6.05
CA TYR A 636 4.80 -68.94 5.33
C TYR A 636 3.89 -68.30 4.28
N ARG A 637 3.07 -69.13 3.63
CA ARG A 637 2.26 -68.74 2.47
C ARG A 637 0.88 -68.18 2.81
N PHE A 638 0.21 -68.78 3.79
CA PHE A 638 -1.22 -68.58 4.03
C PHE A 638 -1.54 -68.07 5.44
N ASP A 639 -0.62 -68.11 6.41
CA ASP A 639 -0.84 -67.55 7.74
C ASP A 639 -0.75 -66.00 7.70
N PRO A 640 -1.75 -65.25 8.17
CA PRO A 640 -1.68 -63.79 8.24
C PRO A 640 -0.50 -63.26 9.06
N MET A 641 0.00 -64.05 10.01
CA MET A 641 1.19 -63.71 10.82
C MET A 641 2.51 -64.15 10.16
N GLY A 642 2.45 -64.99 9.13
CA GLY A 642 3.62 -65.57 8.45
C GLY A 642 4.51 -66.42 9.35
N ILE A 643 5.76 -66.63 8.93
CA ILE A 643 6.81 -67.28 9.74
C ILE A 643 7.91 -66.27 10.11
N LYS A 644 8.55 -66.47 11.27
CA LYS A 644 9.69 -65.63 11.69
C LYS A 644 10.96 -65.97 10.90
N SER A 645 11.94 -65.07 10.87
CA SER A 645 13.21 -65.27 10.15
C SER A 645 13.93 -66.58 10.53
N GLY A 646 13.95 -66.95 11.82
CA GLY A 646 14.53 -68.22 12.27
C GLY A 646 13.75 -69.46 11.82
N GLU A 647 12.43 -69.36 11.64
CA GLU A 647 11.62 -70.45 11.08
C GLU A 647 11.83 -70.58 9.56
N LYS A 648 12.07 -69.45 8.86
CA LYS A 648 12.43 -69.47 7.43
C LYS A 648 13.78 -70.15 7.20
N GLU A 649 14.78 -69.84 8.02
CA GLU A 649 16.08 -70.52 7.95
C GLU A 649 15.98 -72.02 8.29
N LYS A 650 15.08 -72.38 9.22
CA LYS A 650 14.77 -73.80 9.51
C LYS A 650 14.13 -74.49 8.31
N LEU A 651 13.19 -73.84 7.61
CA LEU A 651 12.58 -74.36 6.40
C LEU A 651 13.63 -74.64 5.32
N THR A 652 14.53 -73.68 5.04
CA THR A 652 15.62 -73.87 4.07
C THR A 652 16.52 -75.05 4.46
N LYS A 653 16.93 -75.16 5.73
CA LYS A 653 17.77 -76.28 6.20
C LYS A 653 17.09 -77.64 6.07
N LEU A 654 15.77 -77.73 6.30
CA LEU A 654 15.03 -78.99 6.14
C LEU A 654 14.92 -79.38 4.66
N VAL A 655 14.67 -78.42 3.77
CA VAL A 655 14.64 -78.64 2.31
C VAL A 655 16.00 -79.11 1.79
N ASP A 656 17.09 -78.47 2.21
CA ASP A 656 18.45 -78.87 1.85
C ASP A 656 18.80 -80.26 2.37
N ASN A 657 18.31 -80.63 3.56
CA ASN A 657 18.54 -81.97 4.11
C ASN A 657 17.78 -83.04 3.33
N TRP A 658 16.53 -82.77 2.99
CA TRP A 658 15.70 -83.65 2.17
C TRP A 658 16.34 -83.91 0.80
N HIS A 659 16.79 -82.86 0.09
CA HIS A 659 17.48 -83.03 -1.20
C HIS A 659 18.81 -83.80 -1.09
N ARG A 660 19.47 -83.80 0.08
CA ARG A 660 20.70 -84.59 0.31
C ARG A 660 20.40 -86.05 0.57
N ASN A 661 19.37 -86.35 1.35
CA ASN A 661 18.98 -87.72 1.66
C ASN A 661 18.47 -88.45 0.41
N LEU A 662 17.66 -87.78 -0.42
CA LEU A 662 17.18 -88.29 -1.72
C LEU A 662 18.31 -88.59 -2.74
N LYS A 663 19.52 -88.04 -2.55
CA LYS A 663 20.69 -88.33 -3.42
C LYS A 663 21.55 -89.48 -2.90
N HIS A 664 21.32 -89.91 -1.66
CA HIS A 664 22.08 -90.97 -1.00
C HIS A 664 21.30 -92.30 -0.89
N ASP A 665 20.00 -92.28 -1.17
CA ASP A 665 19.12 -93.44 -1.45
C ASP A 665 18.90 -93.61 -2.96
#